data_AF-A0A2D9H9C6-F1
#
_entry.id   AF-A0A2D9H9C6-F1
#
_cell.length_a   1.000
_cell.length_b   1.000
_cell.length_c   1.000
_cell.angle_alpha   90.00
_cell.angle_beta   90.00
_cell.angle_gamma   90.00
#
_symmetry.space_group_name_H-M   'P 1'
#
loop_
_entity.id
_entity.type
_entity.pdbx_description
1 polymer ?
#
loop_
_entity_poly.entity_id
_entity_poly.type
_entity_poly.pdbx_seq_one_letter_code
_entity_poly.pdbx_strand_id
1 'polypeptide(L)'
;MRRVLPSIFGLVFVACSQSAPSARVFKIEHRSQLIGGPAAAGAVGDYLLENDKIRVIVHGRPEHTGDSVGFGGTIIDADIQRPRRDARAGGGRDHLFEIGPMMNLRVTKADPSSGFLILDPDEQGCPGLRVEGLADNVVNALELLGTLEPNLGKESLWIRTDYRICPGETFVSMTTDAFLKSALEGPIRDMDVVVGSRNLLGMILGDVEPSCEEDTDCPDGETCDSVLFVGTLKACRGRDSLGVGAFGGWLTLMGAKPTTFLEGTGFEGWLNLKASLAKGSDVFKQPEPLNYFASVGDGVSYALYTAGSLAVPVATGEFSVSMSHEFHCPLSNPSCADDGGIRMVGYFAVGDGDAASAIAPFYKFREDRPTAQLSGTVIDARSGEVVSDADVFILRAPDAWSDWSDEEIHAASFEELARINRSETVGGALSLGAAGILTHLRTDTGLDVIRDGRFSGVIPLPQGLDKPGQRDRLVAVAVHGQRIGALRALRVAEGGEYTLVLTLPQPGKLTYQVRDHNNRSVPAKMTLGQCMPECARDADCGSGRTCETLSGRCLPIGGCTADHQCDPDEFCDVPLAACVCRGELVEPIEVSGHFPTDGVVLTDRNMGGDKTIDVAPGHYEVIFSRGIEYSIDRQFVEVLRGREHRMIGSVHRQVDTRGFVSADFHIHSEGSPDSAVEIRERVASFAAEGVEFLSSSDHDNLRDFEPAIRELGLQHWMTSQVGIETSPLMLGHLLGFPVDYDATQPQRMPQETAYDWYLATPDELIESIRNMGTLHGEKDALVIFAHVYDYFNYYGLNPFTLNLGSTLFFTLGAEPLFNPDLFSGNFDGFEVLNGKSLDYVHRPTVRELRTYNEGLVALADRLRSGQLTYRDYSSEHMALGASTIASFLERTEAEQNAFYGTSTGVECACLGADDCAADGAGDDEPCNDTTFRGVAEDWMRMMNRGVFKAAVANSDTHGLYHAEAGMPRNFVAYGSDIPRHVRPDDLDQAVRERRVVGSSGPFIRFTVNDEGVGGTVMSPPDGRVTLKIEVQSPTWFDVDRVQVFRNGELLKSFDACTEEGGECIEQPNIKVMNLNVSFDDEPGRDAWYAVSAAGLRGRHLAPVYSSLPLARLGFNETFAGLTGILGLEGGPARGPSVHPMMPWAMTNAIQVDLAGDGFDPPEGAPPDWAQR
;
A
#
# COMPACT_ATOMS: atom_id res chain seq x y z
N MET A 1 -87.45 -15.13 -20.04
CA MET A 1 -87.27 -13.98 -20.97
C MET A 1 -85.78 -13.75 -21.12
N ARG A 2 -85.27 -13.65 -22.38
CA ARG A 2 -84.12 -12.87 -22.93
C ARG A 2 -82.88 -12.65 -22.01
N ARG A 3 -81.61 -12.76 -22.41
CA ARG A 3 -80.89 -12.74 -23.70
C ARG A 3 -79.39 -13.06 -23.43
N VAL A 4 -78.69 -13.47 -24.49
CA VAL A 4 -77.26 -13.80 -24.62
C VAL A 4 -76.37 -12.55 -24.73
N LEU A 5 -75.15 -12.59 -24.16
CA LEU A 5 -73.88 -12.04 -24.72
C LEU A 5 -72.68 -12.46 -23.84
N PRO A 6 -71.59 -13.05 -24.40
CA PRO A 6 -70.38 -13.37 -23.65
C PRO A 6 -69.34 -12.25 -23.75
N SER A 7 -68.70 -11.91 -22.63
CA SER A 7 -67.52 -11.06 -22.57
C SER A 7 -66.25 -11.91 -22.62
N ILE A 8 -65.45 -11.69 -23.65
CA ILE A 8 -64.11 -12.25 -23.84
C ILE A 8 -63.16 -11.55 -22.83
N PHE A 9 -62.61 -12.31 -21.89
CA PHE A 9 -61.42 -11.91 -21.14
C PHE A 9 -60.20 -12.50 -21.87
N GLY A 10 -59.53 -11.68 -22.68
CA GLY A 10 -58.17 -11.94 -23.12
C GLY A 10 -57.21 -11.33 -22.11
N LEU A 11 -56.65 -12.17 -21.22
CA LEU A 11 -55.46 -11.82 -20.44
C LEU A 11 -54.26 -11.88 -21.39
N VAL A 12 -53.75 -10.70 -21.77
CA VAL A 12 -52.41 -10.59 -22.37
C VAL A 12 -51.42 -10.65 -21.22
N PHE A 13 -50.71 -11.78 -21.10
CA PHE A 13 -49.44 -11.82 -20.39
C PHE A 13 -48.46 -10.95 -21.17
N VAL A 14 -48.20 -9.74 -20.68
CA VAL A 14 -47.01 -8.98 -21.11
C VAL A 14 -45.83 -9.68 -20.44
N ALA A 15 -45.19 -10.58 -21.19
CA ALA A 15 -43.84 -11.00 -20.87
C ALA A 15 -42.96 -9.74 -20.85
N CYS A 16 -42.18 -9.53 -19.79
CA CYS A 16 -41.09 -8.57 -19.80
C CYS A 16 -40.19 -8.93 -20.99
N SER A 17 -40.21 -8.13 -22.05
CA SER A 17 -39.20 -8.24 -23.10
C SER A 17 -37.87 -7.86 -22.48
N GLN A 18 -36.93 -8.81 -22.40
CA GLN A 18 -35.51 -8.44 -22.30
C GLN A 18 -35.23 -7.45 -23.44
N SER A 19 -34.71 -6.27 -23.11
CA SER A 19 -34.23 -5.32 -24.11
C SER A 19 -33.22 -6.04 -25.00
N ALA A 20 -33.32 -5.86 -26.32
CA ALA A 20 -32.30 -6.40 -27.23
C ALA A 20 -30.90 -5.92 -26.81
N PRO A 21 -29.86 -6.76 -26.93
CA PRO A 21 -28.49 -6.33 -26.70
C PRO A 21 -28.20 -5.05 -27.48
N SER A 22 -27.59 -4.08 -26.82
CA SER A 22 -27.33 -2.75 -27.38
C SER A 22 -26.03 -2.23 -26.82
N ALA A 23 -25.31 -1.46 -27.61
CA ALA A 23 -24.11 -0.74 -27.20
C ALA A 23 -24.23 0.73 -27.60
N ARG A 24 -23.67 1.63 -26.79
CA ARG A 24 -23.62 3.07 -27.10
C ARG A 24 -22.44 3.75 -26.41
N VAL A 25 -22.04 4.87 -26.99
CA VAL A 25 -20.99 5.75 -26.48
C VAL A 25 -21.53 7.18 -26.46
N PHE A 26 -21.35 7.90 -25.35
CA PHE A 26 -21.77 9.30 -25.25
C PHE A 26 -20.97 10.07 -24.19
N LYS A 27 -20.92 11.39 -24.34
CA LYS A 27 -20.34 12.29 -23.33
C LYS A 27 -21.30 12.43 -22.15
N ILE A 28 -20.78 12.32 -20.93
CA ILE A 28 -21.53 12.45 -19.69
C ILE A 28 -21.93 13.90 -19.48
N GLU A 29 -23.23 14.15 -19.37
CA GLU A 29 -23.84 15.48 -19.16
C GLU A 29 -24.45 15.62 -17.75
N HIS A 30 -24.70 14.49 -17.08
CA HIS A 30 -25.36 14.44 -15.77
C HIS A 30 -24.70 13.41 -14.86
N ARG A 31 -24.55 13.75 -13.57
CA ARG A 31 -24.00 12.83 -12.55
C ARG A 31 -24.74 11.49 -12.45
N SER A 32 -26.02 11.45 -12.83
CA SER A 32 -26.81 10.22 -12.87
C SER A 32 -26.40 9.23 -13.97
N GLN A 33 -25.39 9.56 -14.79
CA GLN A 33 -24.82 8.70 -15.81
C GLN A 33 -23.48 8.10 -15.35
N LEU A 34 -22.92 8.55 -14.23
CA LEU A 34 -21.63 8.10 -13.73
C LEU A 34 -21.65 6.64 -13.28
N ILE A 35 -20.48 6.04 -13.25
CA ILE A 35 -20.20 4.84 -12.48
C ILE A 35 -19.84 5.32 -11.07
N GLY A 36 -20.19 4.52 -10.06
CA GLY A 36 -19.78 4.79 -8.69
C GLY A 36 -19.04 3.60 -8.13
N GLY A 37 -18.47 3.78 -6.95
CA GLY A 37 -17.67 2.77 -6.30
C GLY A 37 -16.57 3.44 -5.49
N PRO A 38 -15.84 2.65 -4.69
CA PRO A 38 -14.74 3.15 -3.86
C PRO A 38 -13.64 3.87 -4.64
N ALA A 39 -13.34 3.45 -5.87
CA ALA A 39 -12.28 4.06 -6.70
C ALA A 39 -12.81 5.02 -7.78
N ALA A 40 -14.12 5.30 -7.82
CA ALA A 40 -14.74 5.98 -8.94
C ALA A 40 -14.28 7.45 -9.11
N ALA A 41 -13.59 7.71 -10.23
CA ALA A 41 -12.99 8.96 -10.62
C ALA A 41 -13.77 9.71 -11.72
N GLY A 42 -14.83 9.15 -12.29
CA GLY A 42 -15.65 9.78 -13.32
C GLY A 42 -16.40 11.06 -12.89
N ALA A 43 -16.55 12.00 -13.82
CA ALA A 43 -17.26 13.26 -13.65
C ALA A 43 -18.00 13.69 -14.95
N VAL A 44 -18.74 14.80 -14.85
CA VAL A 44 -19.40 15.40 -16.02
C VAL A 44 -18.34 15.92 -16.99
N GLY A 45 -18.44 15.55 -18.26
CA GLY A 45 -17.42 15.83 -19.27
C GLY A 45 -16.64 14.59 -19.73
N ASP A 46 -16.66 13.51 -18.96
CA ASP A 46 -16.06 12.23 -19.35
C ASP A 46 -16.95 11.48 -20.36
N TYR A 47 -16.43 10.40 -20.95
CA TYR A 47 -17.14 9.62 -21.96
C TYR A 47 -17.51 8.24 -21.44
N LEU A 48 -18.80 7.89 -21.52
CA LEU A 48 -19.29 6.58 -21.11
C LEU A 48 -19.43 5.67 -22.33
N LEU A 49 -18.80 4.50 -22.29
CA LEU A 49 -19.05 3.35 -23.14
C LEU A 49 -19.92 2.36 -22.35
N GLU A 50 -21.10 2.01 -22.84
CA GLU A 50 -21.93 1.00 -22.16
C GLU A 50 -22.67 0.09 -23.13
N ASN A 51 -22.89 -1.15 -22.69
CA ASN A 51 -23.76 -2.11 -23.37
C ASN A 51 -24.75 -2.76 -22.39
N ASP A 52 -25.32 -3.91 -22.74
CA ASP A 52 -26.24 -4.66 -21.88
C ASP A 52 -25.55 -5.43 -20.72
N LYS A 53 -24.21 -5.42 -20.68
CA LYS A 53 -23.37 -6.19 -19.74
C LYS A 53 -22.46 -5.34 -18.86
N ILE A 54 -21.82 -4.31 -19.40
CA ILE A 54 -20.78 -3.52 -18.73
C ILE A 54 -20.92 -2.03 -19.04
N ARG A 55 -20.25 -1.22 -18.22
CA ARG A 55 -20.08 0.23 -18.36
C ARG A 55 -18.63 0.58 -18.10
N VAL A 56 -18.06 1.46 -18.90
CA VAL A 56 -16.67 1.91 -18.79
C VAL A 56 -16.62 3.41 -19.05
N ILE A 57 -15.93 4.18 -18.20
CA ILE A 57 -15.71 5.61 -18.37
C ILE A 57 -14.29 5.86 -18.86
N VAL A 58 -14.17 6.65 -19.93
CA VAL A 58 -12.91 7.20 -20.42
C VAL A 58 -12.82 8.67 -20.04
N HIS A 59 -11.70 9.06 -19.44
CA HIS A 59 -11.43 10.42 -18.97
C HIS A 59 -11.48 11.42 -20.14
N GLY A 60 -12.34 12.44 -20.08
CA GLY A 60 -12.59 13.39 -21.17
C GLY A 60 -12.33 14.86 -20.83
N ARG A 61 -11.75 15.14 -19.66
CA ARG A 61 -11.59 16.48 -19.09
C ARG A 61 -10.13 16.97 -19.26
N PRO A 62 -9.89 18.31 -19.26
CA PRO A 62 -8.55 18.88 -19.34
C PRO A 62 -7.69 18.69 -18.10
N GLU A 63 -8.33 18.45 -16.96
CA GLU A 63 -7.73 18.47 -15.62
C GLU A 63 -7.18 17.09 -15.23
N HIS A 64 -6.00 17.03 -14.61
CA HIS A 64 -5.55 15.82 -13.94
C HIS A 64 -6.50 15.53 -12.76
N THR A 65 -6.96 14.29 -12.63
CA THR A 65 -7.56 13.85 -11.37
C THR A 65 -6.43 13.49 -10.42
N GLY A 66 -6.53 13.90 -9.15
CA GLY A 66 -5.55 13.77 -8.06
C GLY A 66 -4.47 12.71 -8.21
N ASP A 67 -4.85 11.45 -8.43
CA ASP A 67 -3.89 10.33 -8.47
C ASP A 67 -3.67 9.75 -9.88
N SER A 68 -4.21 10.40 -10.92
CA SER A 68 -4.16 9.94 -12.31
C SER A 68 -2.83 10.28 -12.99
N VAL A 69 -2.36 9.31 -13.76
CA VAL A 69 -1.14 9.34 -14.56
C VAL A 69 -1.38 9.86 -15.99
N GLY A 70 -2.63 10.18 -16.35
CA GLY A 70 -3.04 10.46 -17.73
C GLY A 70 -3.62 11.86 -17.99
N PHE A 71 -3.24 12.46 -19.13
CA PHE A 71 -3.74 13.74 -19.65
C PHE A 71 -5.14 13.64 -20.32
N GLY A 72 -6.02 12.82 -19.75
CA GLY A 72 -7.28 12.40 -20.38
C GLY A 72 -7.08 11.27 -21.39
N GLY A 73 -8.16 10.55 -21.70
CA GLY A 73 -8.17 9.48 -22.69
C GLY A 73 -7.91 8.07 -22.15
N THR A 74 -7.69 7.92 -20.86
CA THR A 74 -7.53 6.64 -20.15
C THR A 74 -8.86 6.13 -19.62
N ILE A 75 -8.96 4.82 -19.37
CA ILE A 75 -10.14 4.25 -18.69
C ILE A 75 -9.97 4.53 -17.21
N ILE A 76 -10.97 5.16 -16.57
CA ILE A 76 -10.90 5.56 -15.15
C ILE A 76 -11.92 4.85 -14.26
N ASP A 77 -13.08 4.46 -14.81
CA ASP A 77 -14.07 3.71 -14.04
C ASP A 77 -14.59 2.53 -14.85
N ALA A 78 -14.85 1.40 -14.20
CA ALA A 78 -15.48 0.25 -14.83
C ALA A 78 -16.39 -0.54 -13.87
N ASP A 79 -17.59 -0.89 -14.33
CA ASP A 79 -18.51 -1.73 -13.56
C ASP A 79 -19.39 -2.57 -14.50
N ILE A 80 -19.99 -3.62 -13.96
CA ILE A 80 -21.04 -4.36 -14.66
C ILE A 80 -22.29 -3.47 -14.81
N GLN A 81 -23.13 -3.78 -15.80
CA GLN A 81 -24.35 -3.03 -16.10
C GLN A 81 -25.45 -3.34 -15.08
N ARG A 82 -25.39 -2.67 -13.92
CA ARG A 82 -26.34 -2.89 -12.82
C ARG A 82 -27.76 -2.44 -13.19
N PRO A 83 -28.81 -3.24 -12.92
CA PRO A 83 -30.18 -2.94 -13.36
C PRO A 83 -30.87 -1.85 -12.55
N ARG A 84 -30.47 -1.63 -11.29
CA ARG A 84 -31.11 -0.63 -10.42
C ARG A 84 -30.59 0.79 -10.71
N ARG A 85 -31.47 1.78 -10.58
CA ARG A 85 -31.21 3.18 -10.95
C ARG A 85 -30.31 3.92 -9.95
N ASP A 86 -30.41 3.57 -8.67
CA ASP A 86 -29.51 4.03 -7.60
C ASP A 86 -28.05 3.62 -7.88
N ALA A 87 -27.83 2.40 -8.38
CA ALA A 87 -26.50 1.93 -8.80
C ALA A 87 -25.93 2.66 -10.03
N ARG A 88 -26.75 3.40 -10.78
CA ARG A 88 -26.34 4.16 -11.99
C ARG A 88 -26.08 5.64 -11.72
N ALA A 89 -26.37 6.13 -10.51
CA ALA A 89 -26.21 7.53 -10.12
C ALA A 89 -25.03 7.72 -9.16
N GLY A 90 -23.89 7.08 -9.45
CA GLY A 90 -22.73 7.06 -8.57
C GLY A 90 -22.80 6.04 -7.44
N GLY A 91 -23.64 5.01 -7.55
CA GLY A 91 -23.79 3.93 -6.55
C GLY A 91 -23.31 2.55 -7.02
N GLY A 92 -22.35 2.50 -7.96
CA GLY A 92 -21.77 1.26 -8.46
C GLY A 92 -20.77 0.61 -7.49
N ARG A 93 -19.95 -0.32 -8.00
CA ARG A 93 -18.88 -0.98 -7.22
C ARG A 93 -17.51 -0.90 -7.88
N ASP A 94 -17.28 0.15 -8.66
CA ASP A 94 -16.00 0.37 -9.32
C ASP A 94 -14.82 0.43 -8.33
N HIS A 95 -13.80 -0.35 -8.66
CA HIS A 95 -12.53 -0.47 -7.94
C HIS A 95 -11.34 -0.23 -8.88
N LEU A 96 -11.61 0.09 -10.14
CA LEU A 96 -10.59 0.49 -11.09
C LEU A 96 -10.26 1.96 -10.83
N PHE A 97 -8.99 2.31 -10.88
CA PHE A 97 -8.60 3.71 -10.81
C PHE A 97 -8.15 4.24 -12.17
N GLU A 98 -7.23 3.54 -12.86
CA GLU A 98 -6.83 3.95 -14.21
C GLU A 98 -6.21 2.83 -15.05
N ILE A 99 -6.58 2.74 -16.33
CA ILE A 99 -5.83 1.99 -17.34
C ILE A 99 -5.48 2.90 -18.51
N GLY A 100 -4.18 3.12 -18.66
CA GLY A 100 -3.59 3.94 -19.72
C GLY A 100 -2.80 3.10 -20.71
N PRO A 101 -3.20 3.03 -22.00
CA PRO A 101 -2.34 2.46 -23.03
C PRO A 101 -1.10 3.34 -23.23
N MET A 102 0.06 2.72 -23.30
CA MET A 102 1.34 3.38 -23.44
C MET A 102 2.07 2.94 -24.71
N MET A 103 2.78 3.88 -25.33
CA MET A 103 3.79 3.61 -26.35
C MET A 103 5.10 4.24 -25.90
N ASN A 104 6.16 3.43 -25.72
CA ASN A 104 7.44 3.88 -25.18
C ASN A 104 7.31 4.70 -23.88
N LEU A 105 6.46 4.24 -22.94
CA LEU A 105 6.15 4.93 -21.67
C LEU A 105 5.55 6.34 -21.83
N ARG A 106 4.92 6.62 -22.97
CA ARG A 106 4.16 7.83 -23.23
C ARG A 106 2.67 7.52 -23.37
N VAL A 107 1.84 8.42 -22.85
CA VAL A 107 0.37 8.38 -22.92
C VAL A 107 -0.14 9.48 -23.86
N THR A 108 -1.43 9.40 -24.21
CA THR A 108 -2.05 10.39 -25.09
C THR A 108 -2.42 11.65 -24.30
N LYS A 109 -2.03 12.82 -24.80
CA LYS A 109 -2.51 14.14 -24.35
C LYS A 109 -3.55 14.67 -25.31
N ALA A 110 -4.80 14.28 -25.08
CA ALA A 110 -5.91 14.61 -25.95
C ALA A 110 -6.41 16.04 -25.68
N ASP A 111 -6.65 16.80 -26.74
CA ASP A 111 -7.33 18.10 -26.59
C ASP A 111 -8.81 17.85 -26.21
N PRO A 112 -9.35 18.41 -25.11
CA PRO A 112 -10.72 18.13 -24.67
C PRO A 112 -11.81 18.55 -25.67
N SER A 113 -11.49 19.45 -26.60
CA SER A 113 -12.41 19.96 -27.62
C SER A 113 -12.34 19.21 -28.95
N SER A 114 -11.18 18.65 -29.32
CA SER A 114 -10.98 18.01 -30.62
C SER A 114 -10.41 16.59 -30.57
N GLY A 115 -9.79 16.19 -29.47
CA GLY A 115 -9.12 14.90 -29.30
C GLY A 115 -10.05 13.73 -29.00
N PHE A 116 -11.35 13.97 -28.80
CA PHE A 116 -12.35 12.95 -28.48
C PHE A 116 -13.42 12.86 -29.58
N LEU A 117 -13.49 11.72 -30.25
CA LEU A 117 -14.38 11.48 -31.38
C LEU A 117 -15.22 10.22 -31.13
N ILE A 118 -16.55 10.37 -31.03
CA ILE A 118 -17.46 9.22 -30.97
C ILE A 118 -17.54 8.60 -32.37
N LEU A 119 -17.23 7.31 -32.45
CA LEU A 119 -17.26 6.53 -33.68
C LEU A 119 -18.63 5.87 -33.87
N ASP A 120 -19.13 5.90 -35.10
CA ASP A 120 -20.33 5.15 -35.49
C ASP A 120 -20.11 3.63 -35.28
N PRO A 121 -21.18 2.86 -35.03
CA PRO A 121 -21.10 1.41 -34.97
C PRO A 121 -20.46 0.83 -36.24
N ASP A 122 -19.52 -0.09 -36.06
CA ASP A 122 -18.92 -0.82 -37.16
C ASP A 122 -19.85 -1.90 -37.75
N GLU A 123 -19.32 -2.73 -38.65
CA GLU A 123 -20.08 -3.81 -39.28
C GLU A 123 -20.64 -4.84 -38.27
N GLN A 124 -20.05 -4.92 -37.07
CA GLN A 124 -20.47 -5.80 -35.99
C GLN A 124 -21.44 -5.10 -35.02
N GLY A 125 -21.74 -3.82 -35.27
CA GLY A 125 -22.61 -3.00 -34.42
C GLY A 125 -21.92 -2.47 -33.17
N CYS A 126 -20.58 -2.42 -33.17
CA CYS A 126 -19.79 -1.97 -32.03
C CYS A 126 -19.46 -0.48 -32.20
N PRO A 127 -20.14 0.45 -31.49
CA PRO A 127 -19.72 1.85 -31.45
C PRO A 127 -18.41 2.00 -30.68
N GLY A 128 -17.76 3.15 -30.85
CA GLY A 128 -16.49 3.40 -30.19
C GLY A 128 -16.25 4.85 -29.80
N LEU A 129 -15.15 5.05 -29.09
CA LEU A 129 -14.56 6.34 -28.77
C LEU A 129 -13.13 6.33 -29.29
N ARG A 130 -12.80 7.28 -30.15
CA ARG A 130 -11.41 7.59 -30.50
C ARG A 130 -10.91 8.71 -29.63
N VAL A 131 -9.76 8.48 -29.03
CA VAL A 131 -8.97 9.44 -28.28
C VAL A 131 -7.68 9.66 -29.06
N GLU A 132 -7.35 10.90 -29.39
CA GLU A 132 -6.11 11.20 -30.10
C GLU A 132 -5.47 12.53 -29.67
N GLY A 133 -4.14 12.54 -29.68
CA GLY A 133 -3.38 13.68 -29.18
C GLY A 133 -1.87 13.50 -29.34
N LEU A 134 -1.12 14.53 -28.94
CA LEU A 134 0.33 14.42 -28.81
C LEU A 134 0.67 13.43 -27.70
N ALA A 135 1.75 12.68 -27.87
CA ALA A 135 2.26 11.86 -26.79
C ALA A 135 2.87 12.76 -25.70
N ASP A 136 2.61 12.44 -24.44
CA ASP A 136 3.27 13.08 -23.29
C ASP A 136 3.78 11.99 -22.34
N ASN A 137 4.75 12.32 -21.49
CA ASN A 137 5.35 11.32 -20.61
C ASN A 137 4.40 10.98 -19.47
N VAL A 138 4.33 9.69 -19.13
CA VAL A 138 3.59 9.20 -17.94
C VAL A 138 4.17 9.78 -16.65
N VAL A 139 5.49 9.99 -16.63
CA VAL A 139 6.23 10.69 -15.56
C VAL A 139 7.38 11.46 -16.21
N ASN A 140 7.47 12.79 -16.03
CA ASN A 140 8.60 13.56 -16.59
C ASN A 140 9.97 13.14 -16.02
N ALA A 141 10.02 12.56 -14.82
CA ALA A 141 11.23 11.95 -14.27
C ALA A 141 11.75 10.71 -15.06
N LEU A 142 10.88 9.99 -15.79
CA LEU A 142 11.28 8.87 -16.66
C LEU A 142 11.84 9.34 -18.01
N GLU A 143 12.00 10.65 -18.23
CA GLU A 143 12.74 11.18 -19.37
C GLU A 143 14.17 10.61 -19.48
N LEU A 144 14.73 10.07 -18.39
CA LEU A 144 15.97 9.29 -18.41
C LEU A 144 15.94 8.16 -19.46
N LEU A 145 14.80 7.50 -19.66
CA LEU A 145 14.58 6.48 -20.71
C LEU A 145 14.26 7.08 -22.07
N GLY A 146 13.63 8.25 -22.09
CA GLY A 146 13.41 9.04 -23.30
C GLY A 146 14.72 9.46 -23.99
N THR A 147 15.87 9.35 -23.30
CA THR A 147 17.20 9.54 -23.89
C THR A 147 17.67 8.36 -24.78
N LEU A 148 16.93 7.25 -24.82
CA LEU A 148 17.21 6.08 -25.68
C LEU A 148 16.62 6.19 -27.09
N GLU A 149 16.13 7.36 -27.50
CA GLU A 149 15.51 7.56 -28.81
C GLU A 149 16.44 7.19 -29.98
N PRO A 150 15.89 6.46 -30.96
CA PRO A 150 15.97 6.95 -32.32
C PRO A 150 14.59 7.20 -32.95
N ASN A 151 14.61 8.18 -33.85
CA ASN A 151 13.64 8.52 -34.90
C ASN A 151 12.21 9.00 -34.53
N LEU A 152 11.72 8.88 -33.29
CA LEU A 152 10.39 9.41 -32.90
C LEU A 152 10.48 10.46 -31.78
N GLY A 153 10.91 11.68 -32.13
CA GLY A 153 11.08 12.77 -31.16
C GLY A 153 9.79 13.15 -30.41
N LYS A 154 9.95 13.61 -29.16
CA LYS A 154 8.87 14.06 -28.24
C LYS A 154 7.83 14.99 -28.90
N GLU A 155 8.26 15.90 -29.76
CA GLU A 155 7.35 16.88 -30.40
C GLU A 155 6.60 16.36 -31.64
N SER A 156 6.91 15.15 -32.10
CA SER A 156 6.35 14.58 -33.33
C SER A 156 5.55 13.29 -33.12
N LEU A 157 5.60 12.66 -31.94
CA LEU A 157 4.83 11.45 -31.66
C LEU A 157 3.35 11.78 -31.38
N TRP A 158 2.44 11.18 -32.14
CA TRP A 158 0.99 11.29 -31.99
C TRP A 158 0.43 9.92 -31.66
N ILE A 159 -0.38 9.82 -30.61
CA ILE A 159 -1.02 8.58 -30.19
C ILE A 159 -2.52 8.70 -30.44
N ARG A 160 -3.10 7.62 -30.98
CA ARG A 160 -4.53 7.46 -31.21
C ARG A 160 -4.98 6.13 -30.62
N THR A 161 -5.94 6.15 -29.72
CA THR A 161 -6.57 4.95 -29.18
C THR A 161 -8.05 4.90 -29.53
N ASP A 162 -8.46 3.80 -30.17
CA ASP A 162 -9.86 3.48 -30.43
C ASP A 162 -10.35 2.47 -29.39
N TYR A 163 -11.27 2.89 -28.53
CA TYR A 163 -12.02 2.06 -27.60
C TYR A 163 -13.32 1.61 -28.26
N ARG A 164 -13.60 0.30 -28.33
CA ARG A 164 -14.87 -0.21 -28.86
C ARG A 164 -15.56 -1.16 -27.90
N ILE A 165 -16.88 -1.04 -27.86
CA ILE A 165 -17.76 -1.87 -27.04
C ILE A 165 -18.84 -2.51 -27.91
N CYS A 166 -18.98 -3.83 -27.84
CA CYS A 166 -19.93 -4.59 -28.65
C CYS A 166 -21.15 -5.05 -27.83
N PRO A 167 -22.35 -5.16 -28.40
CA PRO A 167 -23.50 -5.74 -27.72
C PRO A 167 -23.22 -7.16 -27.20
N GLY A 168 -23.61 -7.46 -25.95
CA GLY A 168 -23.47 -8.79 -25.34
C GLY A 168 -22.07 -9.17 -24.84
N GLU A 169 -21.03 -8.37 -25.13
CA GLU A 169 -19.66 -8.64 -24.67
C GLU A 169 -19.37 -8.02 -23.29
N THR A 170 -18.44 -8.61 -22.56
CA THR A 170 -18.01 -8.14 -21.23
C THR A 170 -16.63 -7.48 -21.26
N PHE A 171 -16.17 -7.04 -22.43
CA PHE A 171 -14.89 -6.37 -22.60
C PHE A 171 -14.96 -5.18 -23.56
N VAL A 172 -13.98 -4.29 -23.45
CA VAL A 172 -13.68 -3.20 -24.38
C VAL A 172 -12.40 -3.56 -25.14
N SER A 173 -12.43 -3.47 -26.46
CA SER A 173 -11.20 -3.59 -27.27
C SER A 173 -10.50 -2.24 -27.36
N MET A 174 -9.19 -2.23 -27.17
CA MET A 174 -8.33 -1.06 -27.23
C MET A 174 -7.35 -1.24 -28.39
N THR A 175 -7.49 -0.43 -29.43
CA THR A 175 -6.52 -0.39 -30.55
C THR A 175 -5.76 0.91 -30.46
N THR A 176 -4.46 0.84 -30.17
CA THR A 176 -3.61 2.02 -30.00
C THR A 176 -2.59 2.09 -31.13
N ASP A 177 -2.67 3.17 -31.89
CA ASP A 177 -1.79 3.50 -32.99
C ASP A 177 -0.86 4.65 -32.58
N ALA A 178 0.43 4.54 -32.91
CA ALA A 178 1.41 5.60 -32.71
C ALA A 178 2.04 6.01 -34.05
N PHE A 179 2.15 7.32 -34.28
CA PHE A 179 2.58 7.91 -35.55
C PHE A 179 3.57 9.05 -35.35
N LEU A 180 4.35 9.35 -36.39
CA LEU A 180 4.85 10.71 -36.58
C LEU A 180 3.70 11.61 -37.04
N LYS A 181 3.62 12.83 -36.52
CA LYS A 181 2.58 13.81 -36.86
C LYS A 181 2.48 14.07 -38.37
N SER A 182 3.59 13.95 -39.11
CA SER A 182 3.64 14.08 -40.58
C SER A 182 3.06 12.87 -41.33
N ALA A 183 2.82 11.75 -40.66
CA ALA A 183 2.45 10.45 -41.23
C ALA A 183 1.09 9.92 -40.74
N LEU A 184 0.20 10.79 -40.24
CA LEU A 184 -1.14 10.42 -39.74
C LEU A 184 -2.04 9.69 -40.77
N GLU A 185 -1.74 9.82 -42.06
CA GLU A 185 -2.45 9.17 -43.17
C GLU A 185 -1.64 8.00 -43.80
N GLY A 186 -0.48 7.68 -43.24
CA GLY A 186 0.38 6.60 -43.72
C GLY A 186 -0.12 5.20 -43.36
N PRO A 187 0.48 4.13 -43.93
CA PRO A 187 0.14 2.76 -43.60
C PRO A 187 0.48 2.42 -42.14
N ILE A 188 -0.39 1.65 -41.49
CA ILE A 188 -0.21 1.20 -40.10
C ILE A 188 0.28 -0.25 -40.11
N ARG A 189 1.31 -0.54 -39.32
CA ARG A 189 1.87 -1.88 -39.15
C ARG A 189 1.56 -2.41 -37.76
N ASP A 190 1.13 -3.67 -37.69
CA ASP A 190 0.95 -4.35 -36.42
C ASP A 190 2.33 -4.64 -35.81
N MET A 191 2.47 -4.34 -34.52
CA MET A 191 3.64 -4.70 -33.73
C MET A 191 3.62 -6.21 -33.44
N ASP A 192 4.81 -6.79 -33.28
CA ASP A 192 4.93 -8.19 -32.89
C ASP A 192 4.51 -8.34 -31.41
N VAL A 193 3.68 -9.34 -31.13
CA VAL A 193 3.29 -9.62 -29.74
C VAL A 193 4.41 -10.38 -29.05
N VAL A 194 4.76 -9.95 -27.84
CA VAL A 194 5.80 -10.61 -27.04
C VAL A 194 5.36 -12.03 -26.69
N VAL A 195 6.30 -12.97 -26.83
CA VAL A 195 6.11 -14.38 -26.48
C VAL A 195 7.21 -14.80 -25.50
N GLY A 196 6.82 -15.32 -24.34
CA GLY A 196 7.76 -15.72 -23.29
C GLY A 196 8.37 -14.54 -22.54
N SER A 197 9.38 -14.82 -21.70
CA SER A 197 10.06 -13.80 -20.91
C SER A 197 10.88 -12.86 -21.81
N ARG A 198 10.60 -11.57 -21.76
CA ARG A 198 11.27 -10.50 -22.52
C ARG A 198 11.49 -9.31 -21.58
N ASN A 199 12.74 -8.86 -21.41
CA ASN A 199 13.02 -7.70 -20.56
C ASN A 199 12.93 -6.38 -21.32
N LEU A 200 12.83 -5.29 -20.56
CA LEU A 200 12.70 -3.95 -21.12
C LEU A 200 13.85 -3.60 -22.08
N LEU A 201 15.10 -3.95 -21.75
CA LEU A 201 16.25 -3.64 -22.60
C LEU A 201 16.21 -4.40 -23.93
N GLY A 202 15.84 -5.69 -23.90
CA GLY A 202 15.68 -6.54 -25.08
C GLY A 202 14.50 -6.12 -25.95
N MET A 203 13.42 -5.62 -25.35
CA MET A 203 12.30 -5.03 -26.10
C MET A 203 12.67 -3.70 -26.77
N ILE A 204 13.61 -2.95 -26.19
CA ILE A 204 14.09 -1.68 -26.75
C ILE A 204 15.17 -1.93 -27.82
N LEU A 205 16.12 -2.82 -27.56
CA LEU A 205 17.35 -2.97 -28.36
C LEU A 205 17.34 -4.21 -29.28
N GLY A 206 16.43 -5.16 -29.06
CA GLY A 206 16.54 -6.52 -29.58
C GLY A 206 17.51 -7.38 -28.75
N ASP A 207 17.69 -8.65 -29.16
CA ASP A 207 18.62 -9.59 -28.53
C ASP A 207 20.09 -9.22 -28.85
N VAL A 208 20.60 -8.17 -28.19
CA VAL A 208 21.95 -7.61 -28.41
C VAL A 208 22.85 -7.88 -27.22
N GLU A 209 23.98 -8.56 -27.45
CA GLU A 209 25.00 -8.83 -26.43
C GLU A 209 26.32 -8.07 -26.71
N PRO A 210 27.02 -7.57 -25.66
CA PRO A 210 28.35 -7.00 -25.81
C PRO A 210 29.31 -7.96 -26.52
N SER A 211 29.91 -7.55 -27.62
CA SER A 211 30.71 -8.43 -28.48
C SER A 211 31.95 -7.80 -29.09
N CYS A 212 32.19 -6.50 -28.88
CA CYS A 212 33.35 -5.81 -29.42
C CYS A 212 33.74 -4.57 -28.60
N GLU A 213 34.99 -4.16 -28.70
CA GLU A 213 35.45 -2.84 -28.27
C GLU A 213 35.79 -1.93 -29.45
N GLU A 214 36.25 -2.53 -30.55
CA GLU A 214 36.60 -1.88 -31.80
C GLU A 214 36.14 -2.70 -33.02
N ASP A 215 36.03 -2.05 -34.19
CA ASP A 215 35.51 -2.69 -35.43
C ASP A 215 36.27 -3.96 -35.83
N THR A 216 37.54 -4.09 -35.44
CA THR A 216 38.37 -5.28 -35.74
C THR A 216 37.97 -6.53 -34.97
N ASP A 217 37.18 -6.39 -33.91
CA ASP A 217 36.64 -7.51 -33.16
C ASP A 217 35.45 -8.17 -33.90
N CYS A 218 34.92 -7.51 -34.93
CA CYS A 218 33.71 -7.92 -35.61
C CYS A 218 33.95 -8.73 -36.90
N PRO A 219 33.05 -9.68 -37.24
CA PRO A 219 33.09 -10.41 -38.50
C PRO A 219 33.04 -9.50 -39.74
N ASP A 220 33.58 -9.98 -40.86
CA ASP A 220 33.56 -9.26 -42.14
C ASP A 220 32.12 -8.87 -42.55
N GLY A 221 31.84 -7.56 -42.56
CA GLY A 221 30.54 -6.99 -42.94
C GLY A 221 29.73 -6.42 -41.77
N GLU A 222 30.25 -6.49 -40.55
CA GLU A 222 29.69 -5.90 -39.33
C GLU A 222 30.61 -4.78 -38.80
N THR A 223 30.03 -3.83 -38.07
CA THR A 223 30.76 -2.76 -37.37
C THR A 223 30.51 -2.85 -35.87
N CYS A 224 31.47 -2.37 -35.08
CA CYS A 224 31.34 -2.31 -33.65
C CYS A 224 30.51 -1.08 -33.27
N ASP A 225 29.20 -1.27 -33.24
CA ASP A 225 28.24 -0.19 -33.05
C ASP A 225 27.99 0.02 -31.56
N SER A 226 28.01 1.29 -31.14
CA SER A 226 27.55 1.68 -29.80
C SER A 226 26.02 1.70 -29.80
N VAL A 227 25.43 0.88 -28.93
CA VAL A 227 23.98 0.61 -28.91
C VAL A 227 23.25 1.56 -27.94
N LEU A 228 23.97 2.08 -26.94
CA LEU A 228 23.52 3.10 -25.99
C LEU A 228 24.31 4.41 -26.18
N PHE A 229 23.67 5.56 -25.97
CA PHE A 229 24.26 6.88 -26.21
C PHE A 229 25.50 7.18 -25.32
N VAL A 230 25.62 6.50 -24.17
CA VAL A 230 26.77 6.63 -23.26
C VAL A 230 28.00 5.79 -23.66
N GLY A 231 27.92 5.00 -24.76
CA GLY A 231 29.04 4.18 -25.25
C GLY A 231 29.38 2.97 -24.37
N THR A 232 28.50 2.64 -23.42
CA THR A 232 28.67 1.57 -22.42
C THR A 232 28.42 0.16 -22.95
N LEU A 233 27.61 0.01 -24.01
CA LEU A 233 27.31 -1.27 -24.65
C LEU A 233 27.65 -1.21 -26.14
N LYS A 234 28.61 -2.04 -26.57
CA LYS A 234 29.06 -2.15 -27.96
C LYS A 234 28.89 -3.58 -28.45
N ALA A 235 28.33 -3.73 -29.65
CA ALA A 235 28.10 -5.03 -30.26
C ALA A 235 28.45 -5.02 -31.75
N CYS A 236 28.90 -6.17 -32.24
CA CYS A 236 29.07 -6.38 -33.68
C CYS A 236 27.72 -6.43 -34.36
N ARG A 237 27.50 -5.49 -35.28
CA ARG A 237 26.21 -5.31 -35.93
C ARG A 237 26.38 -5.15 -37.43
N GLY A 238 25.67 -5.99 -38.17
CA GLY A 238 25.54 -5.92 -39.62
C GLY A 238 24.31 -5.13 -40.06
N ARG A 239 24.19 -4.91 -41.38
CA ARG A 239 23.08 -4.18 -42.02
C ARG A 239 21.67 -4.66 -41.68
N ASP A 240 21.49 -5.95 -41.41
CA ASP A 240 20.18 -6.55 -41.15
C ASP A 240 19.88 -6.70 -39.64
N SER A 241 20.78 -6.21 -38.77
CA SER A 241 20.58 -6.25 -37.32
C SER A 241 19.43 -5.31 -36.90
N LEU A 242 18.70 -5.68 -35.85
CA LEU A 242 17.56 -4.91 -35.33
C LEU A 242 18.02 -3.62 -34.64
N GLY A 243 17.72 -2.46 -35.21
CA GLY A 243 17.88 -1.16 -34.56
C GLY A 243 17.03 -1.03 -33.30
N VAL A 244 17.25 0.06 -32.56
CA VAL A 244 16.40 0.39 -31.42
C VAL A 244 14.95 0.54 -31.91
N GLY A 245 14.04 -0.13 -31.20
CA GLY A 245 12.64 -0.28 -31.55
C GLY A 245 11.69 0.55 -30.70
N ALA A 246 10.40 0.26 -30.85
CA ALA A 246 9.32 0.75 -30.01
C ALA A 246 8.65 -0.43 -29.29
N PHE A 247 8.11 -0.16 -28.11
CA PHE A 247 7.32 -1.12 -27.35
C PHE A 247 5.98 -0.52 -26.90
N GLY A 248 4.98 -1.39 -26.82
CA GLY A 248 3.61 -1.08 -26.43
C GLY A 248 3.18 -1.85 -25.20
N GLY A 249 2.33 -1.24 -24.38
CA GLY A 249 1.88 -1.81 -23.13
C GLY A 249 0.79 -1.01 -22.43
N TRP A 250 0.55 -1.34 -21.16
CA TRP A 250 -0.43 -0.64 -20.33
C TRP A 250 0.15 -0.32 -18.97
N LEU A 251 -0.17 0.88 -18.53
CA LEU A 251 -0.13 1.25 -17.14
C LEU A 251 -1.48 0.92 -16.52
N THR A 252 -1.47 0.20 -15.42
CA THR A 252 -2.67 -0.24 -14.72
C THR A 252 -2.56 0.22 -13.27
N LEU A 253 -3.48 1.07 -12.87
CA LEU A 253 -3.72 1.50 -11.50
C LEU A 253 -5.05 0.90 -11.04
N MET A 254 -4.99 0.13 -9.97
CA MET A 254 -6.17 -0.40 -9.30
C MET A 254 -6.36 0.38 -8.00
N GLY A 255 -7.60 0.59 -7.57
CA GLY A 255 -7.83 1.09 -6.21
C GLY A 255 -7.39 0.07 -5.15
N ALA A 256 -7.52 0.37 -3.86
CA ALA A 256 -7.02 -0.53 -2.79
C ALA A 256 -7.89 -1.75 -2.48
N LYS A 257 -9.06 -1.90 -3.11
CA LYS A 257 -10.00 -3.01 -2.84
C LYS A 257 -9.67 -4.33 -3.55
N PRO A 258 -9.31 -4.36 -4.84
CA PRO A 258 -9.27 -5.60 -5.60
C PRO A 258 -7.90 -6.28 -5.43
N THR A 259 -7.90 -7.62 -5.37
CA THR A 259 -6.66 -8.40 -5.27
C THR A 259 -6.24 -8.93 -6.62
N THR A 260 -4.96 -8.72 -6.97
CA THR A 260 -4.32 -9.26 -8.16
C THR A 260 -4.38 -10.79 -8.22
N PHE A 261 -4.84 -11.31 -9.34
CA PHE A 261 -4.89 -12.73 -9.69
C PHE A 261 -4.06 -12.96 -10.96
N LEU A 262 -2.98 -13.72 -10.83
CA LEU A 262 -2.07 -14.01 -11.94
C LEU A 262 -2.16 -15.47 -12.36
N GLU A 263 -1.98 -15.74 -13.65
CA GLU A 263 -1.92 -17.11 -14.16
C GLU A 263 -0.78 -17.89 -13.48
N GLY A 264 -1.03 -19.14 -13.11
CA GLY A 264 -0.04 -20.04 -12.51
C GLY A 264 0.18 -19.85 -11.00
N THR A 265 0.12 -18.62 -10.50
CA THR A 265 0.30 -18.30 -9.06
C THR A 265 -1.00 -17.97 -8.34
N GLY A 266 -2.08 -17.67 -9.05
CA GLY A 266 -3.35 -17.23 -8.48
C GLY A 266 -3.15 -15.92 -7.70
N PHE A 267 -3.59 -15.90 -6.44
CA PHE A 267 -3.41 -14.75 -5.55
C PHE A 267 -2.01 -14.69 -4.89
N GLU A 268 -1.11 -15.66 -5.15
CA GLU A 268 0.23 -15.74 -4.53
C GLU A 268 1.33 -15.09 -5.39
N GLY A 269 0.96 -14.37 -6.46
CA GLY A 269 1.91 -13.77 -7.40
C GLY A 269 2.88 -12.80 -6.73
N TRP A 270 2.34 -11.94 -5.85
CA TRP A 270 3.11 -10.95 -5.10
C TRP A 270 4.12 -11.58 -4.14
N LEU A 271 3.72 -12.64 -3.44
CA LEU A 271 4.59 -13.38 -2.53
C LEU A 271 5.76 -14.05 -3.27
N ASN A 272 5.49 -14.64 -4.44
CA ASN A 272 6.53 -15.25 -5.27
C ASN A 272 7.51 -14.21 -5.81
N LEU A 273 7.04 -13.03 -6.21
CA LEU A 273 7.88 -11.92 -6.65
C LEU A 273 8.86 -11.49 -5.56
N LYS A 274 8.39 -11.28 -4.31
CA LYS A 274 9.27 -10.95 -3.18
C LYS A 274 10.29 -12.04 -2.89
N ALA A 275 9.88 -13.31 -2.92
CA ALA A 275 10.79 -14.42 -2.68
C ALA A 275 11.86 -14.54 -3.78
N SER A 276 11.50 -14.28 -5.03
CA SER A 276 12.45 -14.24 -6.15
C SER A 276 13.45 -13.10 -6.01
N LEU A 277 12.99 -11.88 -5.67
CA LEU A 277 13.86 -10.74 -5.37
C LEU A 277 14.82 -11.04 -4.21
N ALA A 278 14.33 -11.64 -3.12
CA ALA A 278 15.14 -12.02 -1.96
C ALA A 278 16.21 -13.07 -2.29
N LYS A 279 15.93 -13.96 -3.25
CA LYS A 279 16.91 -14.94 -3.79
C LYS A 279 17.86 -14.33 -4.83
N GLY A 280 17.75 -13.03 -5.12
CA GLY A 280 18.59 -12.34 -6.09
C GLY A 280 18.22 -12.59 -7.54
N SER A 281 16.99 -13.05 -7.82
CA SER A 281 16.47 -13.09 -9.19
C SER A 281 16.20 -11.67 -9.67
N ASP A 282 16.76 -11.31 -10.83
CA ASP A 282 16.49 -10.03 -11.49
C ASP A 282 15.22 -10.13 -12.33
N VAL A 283 14.08 -9.91 -11.68
CA VAL A 283 12.74 -9.95 -12.29
C VAL A 283 12.52 -8.87 -13.34
N PHE A 284 13.39 -7.87 -13.40
CA PHE A 284 13.37 -6.86 -14.44
C PHE A 284 14.11 -7.32 -15.70
N LYS A 285 15.18 -8.12 -15.56
CA LYS A 285 15.91 -8.77 -16.68
C LYS A 285 15.23 -10.04 -17.19
N GLN A 286 14.42 -10.71 -16.39
CA GLN A 286 13.67 -11.90 -16.80
C GLN A 286 12.27 -11.89 -16.15
N PRO A 287 11.35 -11.01 -16.61
CA PRO A 287 10.00 -10.96 -16.07
C PRO A 287 9.21 -12.21 -16.47
N GLU A 288 8.32 -12.63 -15.58
CA GLU A 288 7.43 -13.76 -15.86
C GLU A 288 6.42 -13.41 -16.97
N PRO A 289 6.29 -14.26 -18.01
CA PRO A 289 5.30 -14.06 -19.05
C PRO A 289 3.92 -14.50 -18.56
N LEU A 290 2.98 -13.55 -18.51
CA LEU A 290 1.59 -13.81 -18.13
C LEU A 290 0.69 -13.79 -19.38
N ASN A 291 -0.30 -14.68 -19.51
CA ASN A 291 -1.25 -14.55 -20.63
C ASN A 291 -2.33 -13.50 -20.37
N TYR A 292 -2.59 -13.19 -19.10
CA TYR A 292 -3.50 -12.15 -18.65
C TYR A 292 -3.04 -11.60 -17.29
N PHE A 293 -3.46 -10.38 -16.99
CA PHE A 293 -3.39 -9.77 -15.67
C PHE A 293 -4.82 -9.56 -15.18
N ALA A 294 -5.22 -10.18 -14.07
CA ALA A 294 -6.56 -10.05 -13.53
C ALA A 294 -6.56 -9.49 -12.11
N SER A 295 -7.68 -8.92 -11.70
CA SER A 295 -7.89 -8.43 -10.34
C SER A 295 -9.33 -8.67 -9.90
N VAL A 296 -9.53 -9.02 -8.62
CA VAL A 296 -10.83 -9.44 -8.08
C VAL A 296 -11.23 -8.50 -6.95
N GLY A 297 -12.30 -7.73 -7.15
CA GLY A 297 -12.88 -6.84 -6.13
C GLY A 297 -14.21 -7.34 -5.58
N ASP A 298 -14.87 -6.52 -4.76
CA ASP A 298 -16.21 -6.84 -4.23
C ASP A 298 -17.28 -6.62 -5.31
N GLY A 299 -17.79 -7.72 -5.87
CA GLY A 299 -18.90 -7.75 -6.83
C GLY A 299 -18.60 -7.18 -8.22
N VAL A 300 -17.32 -6.99 -8.53
CA VAL A 300 -16.78 -6.72 -9.87
C VAL A 300 -15.32 -7.18 -9.94
N SER A 301 -14.88 -7.66 -11.09
CA SER A 301 -13.51 -8.10 -11.34
C SER A 301 -13.02 -7.58 -12.70
N TYR A 302 -11.71 -7.54 -12.90
CA TYR A 302 -11.10 -6.98 -14.11
C TYR A 302 -10.07 -7.94 -14.70
N ALA A 303 -9.90 -7.91 -16.02
CA ALA A 303 -8.79 -8.60 -16.67
C ALA A 303 -8.27 -7.81 -17.87
N LEU A 304 -6.96 -7.74 -18.01
CA LEU A 304 -6.23 -7.18 -19.14
C LEU A 304 -5.51 -8.32 -19.87
N TYR A 305 -5.65 -8.38 -21.20
CA TYR A 305 -4.99 -9.40 -22.02
C TYR A 305 -4.77 -8.95 -23.47
N THR A 306 -3.88 -9.67 -24.16
CA THR A 306 -3.53 -9.53 -25.60
C THR A 306 -3.56 -10.89 -26.32
N ALA A 307 -3.32 -10.92 -27.63
CA ALA A 307 -3.17 -12.13 -28.43
C ALA A 307 -1.92 -12.99 -28.09
N GLY A 308 -0.96 -12.44 -27.34
CA GLY A 308 0.27 -13.11 -26.88
C GLY A 308 0.47 -12.97 -25.36
N SER A 309 1.71 -12.80 -24.91
CA SER A 309 2.05 -12.67 -23.48
C SER A 309 2.17 -11.20 -23.04
N LEU A 310 1.95 -10.96 -21.76
CA LEU A 310 2.26 -9.75 -21.01
C LEU A 310 3.54 -9.99 -20.23
N ALA A 311 4.60 -9.22 -20.51
CA ALA A 311 5.76 -9.11 -19.65
C ALA A 311 5.42 -8.08 -18.56
N VAL A 312 5.32 -8.54 -17.31
CA VAL A 312 4.92 -7.69 -16.17
C VAL A 312 6.10 -7.58 -15.21
N PRO A 313 7.04 -6.63 -15.44
CA PRO A 313 8.19 -6.41 -14.55
C PRO A 313 7.78 -5.87 -13.18
N VAL A 314 6.61 -5.22 -13.08
CA VAL A 314 6.06 -4.67 -11.84
C VAL A 314 4.60 -5.10 -11.74
N ALA A 315 4.29 -5.95 -10.76
CA ALA A 315 2.95 -6.47 -10.50
C ALA A 315 2.58 -6.23 -9.02
N THR A 316 2.23 -5.01 -8.65
CA THR A 316 1.67 -4.73 -7.32
C THR A 316 0.15 -4.71 -7.37
N GLY A 317 -0.50 -4.72 -6.19
CA GLY A 317 -1.96 -4.64 -6.08
C GLY A 317 -2.55 -3.32 -6.59
N GLU A 318 -1.77 -2.24 -6.51
CA GLU A 318 -2.22 -0.87 -6.78
C GLU A 318 -1.62 -0.33 -8.09
N PHE A 319 -0.41 -0.76 -8.45
CA PHE A 319 0.35 -0.26 -9.60
C PHE A 319 0.98 -1.41 -10.38
N SER A 320 0.71 -1.49 -11.68
CA SER A 320 1.32 -2.48 -12.57
C SER A 320 1.69 -1.88 -13.91
N VAL A 321 2.89 -2.22 -14.38
CA VAL A 321 3.36 -1.92 -15.74
C VAL A 321 3.40 -3.23 -16.50
N SER A 322 2.66 -3.30 -17.60
CA SER A 322 2.67 -4.47 -18.49
C SER A 322 3.14 -4.07 -19.87
N MET A 323 4.06 -4.85 -20.43
CA MET A 323 4.53 -4.72 -21.81
C MET A 323 4.04 -5.91 -22.61
N SER A 324 3.71 -5.71 -23.87
CA SER A 324 3.01 -6.74 -24.65
C SER A 324 3.39 -6.79 -26.12
N HIS A 325 3.88 -5.68 -26.67
CA HIS A 325 4.21 -5.59 -28.08
C HIS A 325 5.60 -4.96 -28.26
N GLU A 326 6.34 -5.41 -29.27
CA GLU A 326 7.62 -4.85 -29.69
C GLU A 326 7.64 -4.62 -31.22
N PHE A 327 8.43 -3.66 -31.67
CA PHE A 327 8.63 -3.35 -33.09
C PHE A 327 10.03 -2.81 -33.33
N HIS A 328 10.78 -3.43 -34.24
CA HIS A 328 12.15 -3.01 -34.56
C HIS A 328 12.33 -2.73 -36.05
N CYS A 329 13.03 -1.63 -36.37
CA CYS A 329 13.51 -1.39 -37.73
C CYS A 329 14.91 -1.99 -37.94
N PRO A 330 15.21 -2.62 -39.08
CA PRO A 330 16.58 -3.04 -39.38
C PRO A 330 17.49 -1.83 -39.54
N LEU A 331 18.77 -1.94 -39.15
CA LEU A 331 19.75 -0.85 -39.29
C LEU A 331 19.91 -0.33 -40.72
N SER A 332 19.65 -1.17 -41.73
CA SER A 332 19.65 -0.78 -43.14
C SER A 332 18.49 0.15 -43.52
N ASN A 333 17.44 0.21 -42.73
CA ASN A 333 16.27 1.07 -42.91
C ASN A 333 15.74 1.56 -41.55
N PRO A 334 16.48 2.45 -40.86
CA PRO A 334 16.10 2.90 -39.52
C PRO A 334 14.82 3.76 -39.53
N SER A 335 14.45 4.30 -40.69
CA SER A 335 13.22 5.07 -40.93
C SER A 335 12.02 4.20 -41.32
N CYS A 336 12.03 2.90 -41.03
CA CYS A 336 11.01 1.98 -41.54
C CYS A 336 9.61 2.29 -41.01
N ALA A 337 9.48 3.04 -39.91
CA ALA A 337 8.21 3.49 -39.33
C ALA A 337 7.86 4.97 -39.67
N ASP A 338 8.78 5.74 -40.26
CA ASP A 338 8.64 7.20 -40.38
C ASP A 338 7.52 7.64 -41.34
N ASP A 339 7.23 6.82 -42.36
CA ASP A 339 6.20 7.08 -43.37
C ASP A 339 4.80 6.56 -42.96
N GLY A 340 4.64 6.05 -41.73
CA GLY A 340 3.41 5.39 -41.26
C GLY A 340 3.24 5.38 -39.74
N GLY A 341 2.55 4.36 -39.24
CA GLY A 341 2.35 4.15 -37.81
C GLY A 341 2.53 2.71 -37.38
N ILE A 342 2.65 2.49 -36.08
CA ILE A 342 2.69 1.17 -35.44
C ILE A 342 1.44 0.97 -34.57
N ARG A 343 0.97 -0.27 -34.49
CA ARG A 343 -0.28 -0.64 -33.80
C ARG A 343 -0.08 -1.72 -32.76
N MET A 344 -0.65 -1.49 -31.59
CA MET A 344 -0.90 -2.52 -30.59
C MET A 344 -2.39 -2.72 -30.35
N VAL A 345 -2.78 -3.95 -29.98
CA VAL A 345 -4.16 -4.31 -29.67
C VAL A 345 -4.23 -5.01 -28.32
N GLY A 346 -5.15 -4.58 -27.47
CA GLY A 346 -5.45 -5.27 -26.21
C GLY A 346 -6.91 -5.20 -25.85
N TYR A 347 -7.26 -5.90 -24.78
CA TYR A 347 -8.64 -6.05 -24.32
C TYR A 347 -8.72 -5.86 -22.82
N PHE A 348 -9.73 -5.09 -22.40
CA PHE A 348 -10.04 -4.87 -21.00
C PHE A 348 -11.42 -5.44 -20.69
N ALA A 349 -11.47 -6.49 -19.88
CA ALA A 349 -12.68 -7.20 -19.49
C ALA A 349 -13.13 -6.82 -18.07
N VAL A 350 -14.45 -6.80 -17.88
CA VAL A 350 -15.12 -6.58 -16.60
C VAL A 350 -15.98 -7.80 -16.27
N GLY A 351 -15.73 -8.42 -15.13
CA GLY A 351 -16.40 -9.61 -14.62
C GLY A 351 -17.28 -9.35 -13.41
N ASP A 352 -17.85 -10.42 -12.86
CA ASP A 352 -18.92 -10.40 -11.86
C ASP A 352 -18.40 -10.31 -10.41
N GLY A 353 -17.08 -10.23 -10.18
CA GLY A 353 -16.48 -10.25 -8.84
C GLY A 353 -15.73 -11.54 -8.49
N ASP A 354 -15.37 -12.32 -9.50
CA ASP A 354 -14.46 -13.46 -9.42
C ASP A 354 -13.51 -13.49 -10.62
N ALA A 355 -12.39 -14.20 -10.50
CA ALA A 355 -11.39 -14.24 -11.57
C ALA A 355 -11.94 -14.92 -12.83
N ALA A 356 -12.71 -16.01 -12.68
CA ALA A 356 -13.22 -16.80 -13.80
C ALA A 356 -14.10 -15.98 -14.76
N SER A 357 -14.96 -15.11 -14.24
CA SER A 357 -15.85 -14.25 -15.04
C SER A 357 -15.10 -13.18 -15.82
N ALA A 358 -14.08 -12.54 -15.24
CA ALA A 358 -13.26 -11.54 -15.93
C ALA A 358 -12.34 -12.17 -16.99
N ILE A 359 -11.85 -13.39 -16.75
CA ILE A 359 -10.94 -14.10 -17.67
C ILE A 359 -11.72 -14.84 -18.78
N ALA A 360 -13.00 -15.18 -18.59
CA ALA A 360 -13.76 -15.96 -19.57
C ALA A 360 -13.67 -15.44 -21.04
N PRO A 361 -13.70 -14.11 -21.31
CA PRO A 361 -13.52 -13.59 -22.66
C PRO A 361 -12.16 -13.92 -23.29
N PHE A 362 -11.08 -13.99 -22.51
CA PHE A 362 -9.74 -14.33 -22.99
C PHE A 362 -9.72 -15.71 -23.68
N TYR A 363 -10.40 -16.70 -23.11
CA TYR A 363 -10.46 -18.05 -23.69
C TYR A 363 -11.19 -18.10 -25.05
N LYS A 364 -12.09 -17.15 -25.35
CA LYS A 364 -12.74 -17.07 -26.67
C LYS A 364 -11.73 -16.77 -27.80
N PHE A 365 -10.60 -16.13 -27.47
CA PHE A 365 -9.56 -15.75 -28.44
C PHE A 365 -8.38 -16.73 -28.49
N ARG A 366 -8.42 -17.80 -27.69
CA ARG A 366 -7.33 -18.77 -27.54
C ARG A 366 -7.85 -20.20 -27.72
N GLU A 367 -8.04 -20.61 -28.98
CA GLU A 367 -8.48 -21.98 -29.31
C GLU A 367 -7.50 -23.07 -28.84
N ASP A 368 -6.25 -22.71 -28.56
CA ASP A 368 -5.21 -23.59 -28.00
C ASP A 368 -5.35 -23.82 -26.48
N ARG A 369 -6.33 -23.17 -25.83
CA ARG A 369 -6.59 -23.23 -24.38
C ARG A 369 -7.93 -23.92 -24.12
N PRO A 370 -7.96 -25.26 -23.94
CA PRO A 370 -9.19 -25.98 -23.70
C PRO A 370 -9.80 -25.58 -22.34
N THR A 371 -11.13 -25.46 -22.32
CA THR A 371 -11.91 -25.06 -21.13
C THR A 371 -13.06 -26.02 -20.86
N ALA A 372 -13.63 -25.92 -19.66
CA ALA A 372 -14.86 -26.58 -19.24
C ALA A 372 -15.78 -25.59 -18.50
N GLN A 373 -17.07 -25.90 -18.43
CA GLN A 373 -18.03 -25.14 -17.63
C GLN A 373 -18.19 -25.79 -16.26
N LEU A 374 -18.10 -24.99 -15.21
CA LEU A 374 -18.38 -25.41 -13.84
C LEU A 374 -19.53 -24.60 -13.27
N SER A 375 -20.40 -25.26 -12.51
CA SER A 375 -21.48 -24.66 -11.74
C SER A 375 -21.64 -25.37 -10.41
N GLY A 376 -22.30 -24.75 -9.44
CA GLY A 376 -22.58 -25.44 -8.18
C GLY A 376 -23.19 -24.56 -7.10
N THR A 377 -23.25 -25.12 -5.90
CA THR A 377 -23.70 -24.43 -4.69
C THR A 377 -22.78 -24.74 -3.51
N VAL A 378 -22.54 -23.76 -2.65
CA VAL A 378 -21.85 -23.93 -1.38
C VAL A 378 -22.87 -23.94 -0.25
N ILE A 379 -22.80 -24.96 0.62
CA ILE A 379 -23.68 -25.11 1.79
C ILE A 379 -22.88 -25.39 3.07
N ASP A 380 -23.49 -25.14 4.21
CA ASP A 380 -23.00 -25.66 5.49
C ASP A 380 -23.16 -27.19 5.53
N ALA A 381 -22.07 -27.89 5.84
CA ALA A 381 -22.02 -29.34 5.84
C ALA A 381 -23.04 -30.02 6.77
N ARG A 382 -23.50 -29.30 7.82
CA ARG A 382 -24.38 -29.84 8.85
C ARG A 382 -25.79 -29.26 8.81
N SER A 383 -25.95 -27.94 8.71
CA SER A 383 -27.27 -27.32 8.65
C SER A 383 -27.89 -27.43 7.26
N GLY A 384 -27.07 -27.55 6.21
CA GLY A 384 -27.50 -27.51 4.82
C GLY A 384 -27.94 -26.11 4.36
N GLU A 385 -27.72 -25.09 5.18
CA GLU A 385 -27.96 -23.70 4.80
C GLU A 385 -26.97 -23.27 3.72
N VAL A 386 -27.42 -22.45 2.79
CA VAL A 386 -26.60 -21.89 1.71
C VAL A 386 -25.57 -20.89 2.29
N VAL A 387 -24.39 -20.85 1.69
CA VAL A 387 -23.34 -19.89 2.06
C VAL A 387 -23.07 -19.00 0.87
N SER A 388 -23.43 -17.72 1.00
CA SER A 388 -23.12 -16.64 0.06
C SER A 388 -21.69 -16.13 0.26
N ASP A 389 -21.18 -15.39 -0.73
CA ASP A 389 -19.86 -14.76 -0.70
C ASP A 389 -18.69 -15.73 -0.39
N ALA A 390 -18.89 -17.04 -0.58
CA ALA A 390 -17.87 -18.07 -0.43
C ALA A 390 -16.99 -18.14 -1.69
N ASP A 391 -15.68 -18.18 -1.47
CA ASP A 391 -14.69 -18.38 -2.51
C ASP A 391 -14.60 -19.87 -2.88
N VAL A 392 -14.53 -20.16 -4.17
CA VAL A 392 -14.39 -21.50 -4.72
C VAL A 392 -13.11 -21.53 -5.53
N PHE A 393 -12.12 -22.27 -5.03
CA PHE A 393 -10.83 -22.42 -5.68
C PHE A 393 -10.80 -23.70 -6.48
N ILE A 394 -10.33 -23.60 -7.71
CA ILE A 394 -10.08 -24.74 -8.59
C ILE A 394 -8.57 -24.89 -8.72
N LEU A 395 -8.05 -25.99 -8.21
CA LEU A 395 -6.63 -26.28 -8.16
C LEU A 395 -6.29 -27.46 -9.05
N ARG A 396 -5.06 -27.48 -9.57
CA ARG A 396 -4.51 -28.69 -10.17
C ARG A 396 -4.37 -29.79 -9.11
N ALA A 397 -4.59 -31.03 -9.53
CA ALA A 397 -4.15 -32.17 -8.73
C ALA A 397 -2.61 -32.30 -8.84
N PRO A 398 -1.89 -32.52 -7.74
CA PRO A 398 -0.45 -32.73 -7.77
C PRO A 398 -0.11 -34.09 -8.38
N ASP A 399 1.10 -34.20 -8.91
CA ASP A 399 1.63 -35.42 -9.51
C ASP A 399 1.64 -36.58 -8.52
N ALA A 400 1.93 -36.30 -7.25
CA ALA A 400 1.88 -37.29 -6.18
C ALA A 400 0.48 -37.93 -6.00
N TRP A 401 -0.60 -37.29 -6.47
CA TRP A 401 -1.98 -37.74 -6.32
C TRP A 401 -2.55 -38.38 -7.59
N SER A 402 -1.75 -38.61 -8.64
CA SER A 402 -2.24 -39.17 -9.91
C SER A 402 -2.99 -40.50 -9.72
N ASP A 403 -2.52 -41.31 -8.76
CA ASP A 403 -3.01 -42.65 -8.48
C ASP A 403 -4.02 -42.69 -7.30
N TRP A 404 -4.23 -41.55 -6.62
CA TRP A 404 -5.16 -41.47 -5.49
C TRP A 404 -6.61 -41.65 -5.97
N SER A 405 -7.43 -42.24 -5.12
CA SER A 405 -8.88 -42.31 -5.27
C SER A 405 -9.55 -40.99 -4.86
N ASP A 406 -10.79 -40.77 -5.29
CA ASP A 406 -11.56 -39.58 -4.92
C ASP A 406 -11.81 -39.53 -3.39
N GLU A 407 -11.88 -40.68 -2.71
CA GLU A 407 -12.00 -40.78 -1.24
C GLU A 407 -10.71 -40.34 -0.53
N GLU A 408 -9.53 -40.72 -1.05
CA GLU A 408 -8.24 -40.28 -0.52
C GLU A 408 -8.08 -38.76 -0.66
N ILE A 409 -8.44 -38.20 -1.82
CA ILE A 409 -8.42 -36.74 -2.05
C ILE A 409 -9.40 -36.04 -1.10
N HIS A 410 -10.60 -36.58 -0.91
CA HIS A 410 -11.60 -36.00 -0.02
C HIS A 410 -11.17 -35.98 1.46
N ALA A 411 -10.36 -36.96 1.88
CA ALA A 411 -9.83 -37.05 3.24
C ALA A 411 -8.57 -36.20 3.45
N ALA A 412 -7.91 -35.76 2.38
CA ALA A 412 -6.72 -34.91 2.45
C ALA A 412 -7.08 -33.47 2.84
N SER A 413 -6.10 -32.78 3.41
CA SER A 413 -6.25 -31.38 3.80
C SER A 413 -5.87 -30.45 2.64
N PHE A 414 -6.43 -29.24 2.65
CA PHE A 414 -6.08 -28.22 1.67
C PHE A 414 -4.60 -27.83 1.75
N GLU A 415 -4.05 -27.80 2.97
CA GLU A 415 -2.66 -27.45 3.24
C GLU A 415 -1.72 -28.51 2.64
N GLU A 416 -2.08 -29.80 2.73
CA GLU A 416 -1.34 -30.86 2.08
C GLU A 416 -1.32 -30.69 0.56
N LEU A 417 -2.47 -30.38 -0.04
CA LEU A 417 -2.59 -30.08 -1.47
C LEU A 417 -1.68 -28.92 -1.89
N ALA A 418 -1.84 -27.77 -1.23
CA ALA A 418 -1.07 -26.56 -1.54
C ALA A 418 0.44 -26.78 -1.34
N ARG A 419 0.85 -27.46 -0.26
CA ARG A 419 2.25 -27.79 0.02
C ARG A 419 2.86 -28.66 -1.07
N ILE A 420 2.15 -29.70 -1.53
CA ILE A 420 2.67 -30.58 -2.58
C ILE A 420 2.74 -29.82 -3.91
N ASN A 421 1.68 -29.10 -4.30
CA ASN A 421 1.68 -28.29 -5.52
C ASN A 421 2.83 -27.28 -5.53
N ARG A 422 3.08 -26.58 -4.41
CA ARG A 422 4.23 -25.67 -4.28
C ARG A 422 5.52 -26.43 -4.53
N SER A 423 5.73 -27.58 -3.86
CA SER A 423 6.94 -28.38 -4.03
C SER A 423 7.18 -28.89 -5.47
N GLU A 424 6.12 -29.12 -6.23
CA GLU A 424 6.19 -29.56 -7.63
C GLU A 424 6.37 -28.41 -8.63
N THR A 425 6.15 -27.16 -8.21
CA THR A 425 6.20 -25.97 -9.08
C THR A 425 7.32 -25.00 -8.73
N VAL A 426 8.11 -25.27 -7.69
CA VAL A 426 9.30 -24.46 -7.36
C VAL A 426 10.25 -24.41 -8.56
N GLY A 427 10.65 -23.19 -8.95
CA GLY A 427 11.57 -22.94 -10.06
C GLY A 427 12.24 -21.57 -9.97
N GLY A 428 12.99 -21.17 -11.00
CA GLY A 428 13.66 -19.86 -11.02
C GLY A 428 12.69 -18.67 -10.99
N ALA A 429 11.59 -18.82 -11.71
CA ALA A 429 10.41 -17.95 -11.77
C ALA A 429 9.62 -17.87 -10.45
N LEU A 430 9.34 -19.05 -9.90
CA LEU A 430 8.44 -19.30 -8.78
C LEU A 430 9.24 -19.79 -7.59
N SER A 431 9.90 -18.85 -6.92
CA SER A 431 10.83 -19.17 -5.83
C SER A 431 10.19 -19.91 -4.65
N LEU A 432 8.86 -19.81 -4.47
CA LEU A 432 8.11 -20.56 -3.45
C LEU A 432 7.29 -21.72 -4.04
N GLY A 433 7.25 -21.84 -5.36
CA GLY A 433 6.20 -22.56 -6.05
C GLY A 433 4.84 -21.88 -5.89
N ALA A 434 3.82 -22.46 -6.50
CA ALA A 434 2.45 -22.00 -6.41
C ALA A 434 1.55 -23.06 -5.76
N ALA A 435 0.51 -22.63 -5.03
CA ALA A 435 -0.51 -23.51 -4.49
C ALA A 435 -1.26 -24.33 -5.57
N GLY A 436 -1.07 -23.99 -6.85
CA GLY A 436 -1.65 -24.70 -7.99
C GLY A 436 -3.06 -24.24 -8.33
N ILE A 437 -3.42 -23.02 -7.93
CA ILE A 437 -4.71 -22.40 -8.25
C ILE A 437 -4.74 -22.09 -9.75
N LEU A 438 -5.73 -22.64 -10.44
CA LEU A 438 -5.96 -22.40 -11.86
C LEU A 438 -6.96 -21.28 -12.10
N THR A 439 -8.00 -21.20 -11.26
CA THR A 439 -9.00 -20.14 -11.30
C THR A 439 -9.75 -20.03 -9.97
N HIS A 440 -10.47 -18.93 -9.82
CA HIS A 440 -11.27 -18.56 -8.66
C HIS A 440 -12.69 -18.20 -9.11
N LEU A 441 -13.67 -18.75 -8.41
CA LEU A 441 -15.09 -18.40 -8.52
C LEU A 441 -15.59 -17.93 -7.15
N ARG A 442 -16.70 -17.22 -7.11
CA ARG A 442 -17.35 -16.86 -5.85
C ARG A 442 -18.85 -17.04 -5.95
N THR A 443 -19.49 -17.35 -4.83
CA THR A 443 -20.94 -17.56 -4.80
C THR A 443 -21.70 -16.24 -4.76
N ASP A 444 -22.86 -16.20 -5.41
CA ASP A 444 -23.81 -15.08 -5.41
C ASP A 444 -23.18 -13.77 -5.93
N THR A 445 -22.33 -13.87 -6.95
CA THR A 445 -21.63 -12.75 -7.59
C THR A 445 -22.46 -12.02 -8.67
N GLY A 446 -21.95 -10.88 -9.11
CA GLY A 446 -22.48 -10.13 -10.24
C GLY A 446 -23.87 -9.52 -9.99
N LEU A 447 -24.83 -9.91 -10.84
CA LEU A 447 -26.22 -9.46 -10.75
C LEU A 447 -27.12 -10.45 -9.99
N ASP A 448 -26.56 -11.47 -9.36
CA ASP A 448 -27.34 -12.38 -8.53
C ASP A 448 -27.82 -11.67 -7.26
N VAL A 449 -29.14 -11.45 -7.20
CA VAL A 449 -29.80 -10.83 -6.05
C VAL A 449 -30.33 -11.88 -5.07
N ILE A 450 -30.34 -13.15 -5.47
CA ILE A 450 -30.78 -14.26 -4.64
C ILE A 450 -29.54 -14.87 -3.99
N ARG A 451 -29.43 -14.70 -2.69
CA ARG A 451 -28.38 -15.33 -1.88
C ARG A 451 -28.69 -16.82 -1.70
N ASP A 452 -28.41 -17.63 -2.72
CA ASP A 452 -28.62 -19.08 -2.72
C ASP A 452 -27.33 -19.92 -2.77
N GLY A 453 -26.18 -19.25 -2.59
CA GLY A 453 -24.86 -19.86 -2.50
C GLY A 453 -24.37 -20.42 -3.83
N ARG A 454 -24.87 -19.94 -4.96
CA ARG A 454 -24.54 -20.48 -6.29
C ARG A 454 -23.30 -19.85 -6.88
N PHE A 455 -22.50 -20.66 -7.57
CA PHE A 455 -21.37 -20.21 -8.37
C PHE A 455 -21.42 -20.84 -9.76
N SER A 456 -20.84 -20.17 -10.75
CA SER A 456 -20.68 -20.68 -12.11
C SER A 456 -19.58 -19.94 -12.86
N GLY A 457 -18.84 -20.63 -13.71
CA GLY A 457 -17.79 -20.00 -14.50
C GLY A 457 -17.10 -20.96 -15.46
N VAL A 458 -16.34 -20.38 -16.39
CA VAL A 458 -15.48 -21.11 -17.33
C VAL A 458 -14.15 -21.39 -16.62
N ILE A 459 -13.71 -22.64 -16.63
CA ILE A 459 -12.46 -23.06 -15.99
C ILE A 459 -11.47 -23.57 -17.05
N PRO A 460 -10.17 -23.25 -16.94
CA PRO A 460 -9.14 -23.80 -17.82
C PRO A 460 -8.84 -25.26 -17.50
N LEU A 461 -8.52 -26.06 -18.51
CA LEU A 461 -7.94 -27.38 -18.30
C LEU A 461 -6.41 -27.28 -18.07
N PRO A 462 -5.83 -28.15 -17.22
CA PRO A 462 -4.38 -28.21 -17.03
C PRO A 462 -3.62 -28.45 -18.33
N GLN A 463 -2.56 -27.68 -18.57
CA GLN A 463 -1.65 -27.84 -19.71
C GLN A 463 -0.28 -28.34 -19.27
N GLY A 464 0.50 -28.91 -20.20
CA GLY A 464 1.90 -29.29 -19.95
C GLY A 464 2.16 -30.53 -19.07
N LEU A 465 1.13 -31.32 -18.75
CA LEU A 465 1.27 -32.54 -17.94
C LEU A 465 1.42 -33.78 -18.82
N ASP A 466 2.28 -34.75 -18.47
CA ASP A 466 2.62 -35.88 -19.35
C ASP A 466 1.86 -37.19 -19.04
N LYS A 467 1.24 -37.33 -17.86
CA LYS A 467 0.57 -38.59 -17.47
C LYS A 467 -0.96 -38.52 -17.64
N PRO A 468 -1.61 -39.56 -18.18
CA PRO A 468 -3.07 -39.74 -18.11
C PRO A 468 -3.55 -39.76 -16.65
N GLY A 469 -4.62 -39.03 -16.31
CA GLY A 469 -5.07 -38.84 -14.93
C GLY A 469 -4.60 -37.52 -14.28
N GLN A 470 -3.65 -36.80 -14.92
CA GLN A 470 -3.19 -35.46 -14.54
C GLN A 470 -3.81 -34.35 -15.42
N ARG A 471 -3.96 -34.59 -16.73
CA ARG A 471 -4.54 -33.61 -17.67
C ARG A 471 -6.03 -33.35 -17.46
N ASP A 472 -6.72 -34.32 -16.90
CA ASP A 472 -8.17 -34.32 -16.73
C ASP A 472 -8.59 -34.21 -15.26
N ARG A 473 -7.67 -34.09 -14.28
CA ARG A 473 -8.03 -34.09 -12.86
C ARG A 473 -7.76 -32.76 -12.16
N LEU A 474 -8.80 -32.22 -11.55
CA LEU A 474 -8.80 -30.98 -10.77
C LEU A 474 -9.30 -31.24 -9.36
N VAL A 475 -9.02 -30.30 -8.45
CA VAL A 475 -9.56 -30.30 -7.09
C VAL A 475 -10.31 -29.00 -6.85
N ALA A 476 -11.56 -29.10 -6.40
CA ALA A 476 -12.37 -27.96 -5.98
C ALA A 476 -12.49 -27.91 -4.45
N VAL A 477 -12.44 -26.71 -3.90
CA VAL A 477 -12.62 -26.44 -2.47
C VAL A 477 -13.38 -25.12 -2.28
N ALA A 478 -14.26 -25.07 -1.29
CA ALA A 478 -14.92 -23.84 -0.88
C ALA A 478 -14.24 -23.27 0.36
N VAL A 479 -14.10 -21.95 0.42
CA VAL A 479 -13.54 -21.20 1.54
C VAL A 479 -14.47 -20.02 1.86
N HIS A 480 -14.69 -19.73 3.13
CA HIS A 480 -15.44 -18.54 3.55
C HIS A 480 -14.90 -18.03 4.89
N GLY A 481 -14.19 -16.90 4.85
CA GLY A 481 -13.36 -16.46 5.95
C GLY A 481 -12.36 -17.54 6.33
N GLN A 482 -12.30 -17.87 7.62
CA GLN A 482 -11.36 -18.85 8.19
C GLN A 482 -11.81 -20.32 8.04
N ARG A 483 -12.85 -20.60 7.24
CA ARG A 483 -13.42 -21.94 7.09
C ARG A 483 -13.05 -22.53 5.74
N ILE A 484 -12.40 -23.69 5.76
CA ILE A 484 -12.05 -24.45 4.56
C ILE A 484 -12.94 -25.70 4.48
N GLY A 485 -13.54 -25.91 3.32
CA GLY A 485 -14.37 -27.08 3.01
C GLY A 485 -13.54 -28.33 2.69
N ALA A 486 -14.22 -29.47 2.63
CA ALA A 486 -13.56 -30.71 2.20
C ALA A 486 -13.21 -30.66 0.71
N LEU A 487 -12.06 -31.23 0.34
CA LEU A 487 -11.60 -31.29 -1.05
C LEU A 487 -12.54 -32.15 -1.90
N ARG A 488 -12.74 -31.76 -3.16
CA ARG A 488 -13.55 -32.50 -4.14
C ARG A 488 -12.77 -32.72 -5.42
N ALA A 489 -12.47 -33.98 -5.73
CA ALA A 489 -11.88 -34.35 -7.00
C ALA A 489 -12.88 -34.15 -8.15
N LEU A 490 -12.40 -33.61 -9.25
CA LEU A 490 -13.12 -33.36 -10.49
C LEU A 490 -12.36 -34.02 -11.63
N ARG A 491 -13.08 -34.78 -12.48
CA ARG A 491 -12.53 -35.26 -13.76
C ARG A 491 -13.17 -34.47 -14.89
N VAL A 492 -12.38 -33.62 -15.53
CA VAL A 492 -12.82 -32.67 -16.55
C VAL A 492 -12.33 -33.06 -17.94
N ALA A 493 -13.14 -32.72 -18.92
CA ALA A 493 -12.87 -32.89 -20.34
C ALA A 493 -13.22 -31.58 -21.05
N GLU A 494 -12.54 -31.32 -22.16
CA GLU A 494 -12.76 -30.13 -22.98
C GLU A 494 -14.24 -30.02 -23.38
N GLY A 495 -14.82 -28.83 -23.17
CA GLY A 495 -16.24 -28.53 -23.44
C GLY A 495 -17.24 -29.22 -22.49
N GLY A 496 -16.77 -29.92 -21.45
CA GLY A 496 -17.64 -30.59 -20.48
C GLY A 496 -18.34 -29.60 -19.55
N GLU A 497 -19.54 -29.96 -19.08
CA GLU A 497 -20.29 -29.21 -18.07
C GLU A 497 -20.36 -30.01 -16.77
N TYR A 498 -20.01 -29.38 -15.65
CA TYR A 498 -19.94 -30.03 -14.33
C TYR A 498 -20.74 -29.22 -13.30
N THR A 499 -21.44 -29.94 -12.41
CA THR A 499 -22.18 -29.34 -11.29
C THR A 499 -21.71 -29.92 -9.97
N LEU A 500 -21.39 -29.05 -9.01
CA LEU A 500 -20.87 -29.42 -7.70
C LEU A 500 -21.77 -28.95 -6.55
N VAL A 501 -21.73 -29.70 -5.46
CA VAL A 501 -22.13 -29.22 -4.14
C VAL A 501 -20.90 -29.26 -3.26
N LEU A 502 -20.45 -28.09 -2.83
CA LEU A 502 -19.34 -27.91 -1.91
C LEU A 502 -19.86 -27.63 -0.52
N THR A 503 -19.11 -28.03 0.50
CA THR A 503 -19.56 -27.92 1.89
C THR A 503 -18.52 -27.24 2.75
N LEU A 504 -18.96 -26.29 3.59
CA LEU A 504 -18.13 -25.65 4.61
C LEU A 504 -18.45 -26.21 6.00
N PRO A 505 -17.46 -26.32 6.90
CA PRO A 505 -17.73 -26.69 8.29
C PRO A 505 -18.59 -25.61 8.97
N GLN A 506 -19.42 -26.05 9.93
CA GLN A 506 -20.23 -25.14 10.73
C GLN A 506 -19.34 -24.28 11.65
N PRO A 507 -19.49 -22.94 11.65
CA PRO A 507 -18.71 -22.06 12.52
C PRO A 507 -19.12 -22.23 13.99
N GLY A 508 -18.23 -21.85 14.91
CA GLY A 508 -18.64 -21.46 16.25
C GLY A 508 -19.01 -19.97 16.26
N LYS A 509 -19.68 -19.52 17.33
CA LYS A 509 -20.04 -18.12 17.52
C LYS A 509 -19.32 -17.56 18.72
N LEU A 510 -18.73 -16.38 18.56
CA LEU A 510 -18.13 -15.63 19.66
C LEU A 510 -18.92 -14.35 19.89
N THR A 511 -19.60 -14.27 21.04
CA THR A 511 -20.31 -13.06 21.48
C THR A 511 -19.46 -12.34 22.51
N TYR A 512 -19.06 -11.11 22.26
CA TYR A 512 -18.20 -10.36 23.18
C TYR A 512 -18.69 -8.93 23.42
N GLN A 513 -18.29 -8.40 24.57
CA GLN A 513 -18.46 -7.00 24.96
C GLN A 513 -17.21 -6.57 25.70
N VAL A 514 -16.82 -5.29 25.57
CA VAL A 514 -15.68 -4.73 26.30
C VAL A 514 -16.13 -3.65 27.26
N ARG A 515 -15.57 -3.63 28.48
CA ARG A 515 -15.96 -2.74 29.56
C ARG A 515 -14.77 -2.01 30.19
N ASP A 516 -15.05 -0.82 30.72
CA ASP A 516 -14.11 -0.04 31.52
C ASP A 516 -14.09 -0.45 33.02
N HIS A 517 -13.26 0.23 33.81
CA HIS A 517 -13.16 0.02 35.26
C HIS A 517 -14.44 0.38 36.03
N ASN A 518 -15.34 1.18 35.44
CA ASN A 518 -16.65 1.51 35.98
C ASN A 518 -17.75 0.57 35.47
N ASN A 519 -17.36 -0.53 34.80
CA ASN A 519 -18.25 -1.52 34.21
C ASN A 519 -19.21 -0.91 33.15
N ARG A 520 -18.78 0.18 32.50
CA ARG A 520 -19.46 0.78 31.35
C ARG A 520 -18.92 0.18 30.07
N SER A 521 -19.78 -0.03 29.09
CA SER A 521 -19.31 -0.49 27.79
C SER A 521 -18.56 0.61 27.06
N VAL A 522 -17.47 0.22 26.40
CA VAL A 522 -16.61 1.15 25.65
C VAL A 522 -16.36 0.62 24.25
N PRO A 523 -16.13 1.52 23.26
CA PRO A 523 -15.61 1.09 21.99
C PRO A 523 -14.23 0.44 22.18
N ALA A 524 -13.96 -0.68 21.52
CA ALA A 524 -12.71 -1.41 21.69
C ALA A 524 -12.47 -2.36 20.52
N LYS A 525 -11.21 -2.78 20.38
CA LYS A 525 -10.75 -3.81 19.45
C LYS A 525 -10.62 -5.16 20.17
N MET A 526 -10.98 -6.23 19.46
CA MET A 526 -10.67 -7.61 19.81
C MET A 526 -9.72 -8.17 18.75
N THR A 527 -8.54 -8.61 19.15
CA THR A 527 -7.61 -9.36 18.32
C THR A 527 -7.72 -10.83 18.69
N LEU A 528 -7.93 -11.72 17.73
CA LEU A 528 -8.02 -13.16 17.94
C LEU A 528 -6.94 -13.84 17.11
N GLY A 529 -6.18 -14.74 17.74
CA GLY A 529 -5.01 -15.36 17.14
C GLY A 529 -4.61 -16.65 17.83
N GLN A 530 -3.46 -17.18 17.44
CA GLN A 530 -2.80 -18.33 18.04
C GLN A 530 -1.31 -18.01 18.13
N CYS A 531 -0.67 -18.37 19.25
CA CYS A 531 0.76 -18.17 19.45
C CYS A 531 1.20 -16.72 19.28
N MET A 532 0.42 -15.77 19.78
CA MET A 532 0.77 -14.36 19.65
C MET A 532 1.92 -14.00 20.59
N PRO A 533 2.83 -13.08 20.20
CA PRO A 533 3.96 -12.70 21.04
C PRO A 533 3.52 -12.10 22.38
N GLU A 534 4.29 -12.40 23.43
CA GLU A 534 4.05 -12.03 24.82
C GLU A 534 5.31 -11.54 25.56
N CYS A 535 6.51 -11.88 25.08
CA CYS A 535 7.78 -11.56 25.72
C CYS A 535 8.85 -11.07 24.73
N ALA A 536 9.81 -10.32 25.26
CA ALA A 536 11.08 -10.01 24.63
C ALA A 536 12.28 -10.58 25.44
N ARG A 537 12.08 -10.90 26.72
CA ARG A 537 13.09 -11.42 27.64
C ARG A 537 12.49 -12.37 28.68
N ASP A 538 13.31 -13.21 29.28
CA ASP A 538 12.89 -14.17 30.32
C ASP A 538 12.13 -13.52 31.49
N ALA A 539 12.48 -12.27 31.83
CA ALA A 539 11.83 -11.53 32.91
C ALA A 539 10.37 -11.14 32.60
N ASP A 540 9.96 -11.15 31.33
CA ASP A 540 8.56 -10.96 30.95
C ASP A 540 7.74 -12.23 31.22
N CYS A 541 8.42 -13.37 31.32
CA CYS A 541 7.80 -14.67 31.53
C CYS A 541 7.61 -14.97 33.03
N GLY A 542 6.51 -15.65 33.33
CA GLY A 542 6.26 -16.19 34.67
C GLY A 542 7.30 -17.24 35.09
N SER A 543 7.39 -17.50 36.40
CA SER A 543 8.32 -18.49 36.94
C SER A 543 8.18 -19.87 36.27
N GLY A 544 9.29 -20.43 35.80
CA GLY A 544 9.34 -21.74 35.14
C GLY A 544 9.24 -21.70 33.61
N ARG A 545 9.18 -20.51 33.01
CA ARG A 545 9.20 -20.29 31.56
C ARG A 545 10.40 -19.43 31.14
N THR A 546 10.77 -19.50 29.86
CA THR A 546 11.85 -18.74 29.21
C THR A 546 11.32 -18.14 27.91
N CYS A 547 11.81 -16.98 27.52
CA CYS A 547 11.37 -16.32 26.30
C CYS A 547 12.11 -16.87 25.08
N GLU A 548 11.36 -17.40 24.11
CA GLU A 548 11.87 -17.66 22.76
C GLU A 548 11.86 -16.33 21.99
N THR A 549 13.00 -15.64 21.97
CA THR A 549 13.11 -14.24 21.48
C THR A 549 12.71 -14.03 20.03
N LEU A 550 12.74 -15.08 19.19
CA LEU A 550 12.41 -14.99 17.77
C LEU A 550 10.90 -15.01 17.52
N SER A 551 10.14 -15.79 18.29
CA SER A 551 8.67 -15.83 18.24
C SER A 551 8.01 -14.90 19.26
N GLY A 552 8.76 -14.45 20.27
CA GLY A 552 8.26 -13.68 21.41
C GLY A 552 7.39 -14.49 22.36
N ARG A 553 7.49 -15.82 22.38
CA ARG A 553 6.67 -16.71 23.24
C ARG A 553 7.41 -17.15 24.50
N CYS A 554 6.72 -17.21 25.63
CA CYS A 554 7.24 -17.83 26.84
C CYS A 554 7.06 -19.34 26.75
N LEU A 555 8.14 -20.10 26.63
CA LEU A 555 8.11 -21.56 26.58
C LEU A 555 8.50 -22.17 27.93
N PRO A 556 8.00 -23.37 28.29
CA PRO A 556 8.39 -24.05 29.53
C PRO A 556 9.88 -24.42 29.54
N ILE A 557 10.56 -24.14 30.66
CA ILE A 557 11.97 -24.49 30.84
C ILE A 557 12.12 -26.02 30.85
N GLY A 558 12.93 -26.56 29.94
CA GLY A 558 13.14 -28.01 29.79
C GLY A 558 12.14 -28.71 28.87
N GLY A 559 11.29 -27.94 28.18
CA GLY A 559 10.35 -28.48 27.19
C GLY A 559 9.07 -29.04 27.79
N CYS A 560 8.29 -29.73 26.96
CA CYS A 560 7.02 -30.34 27.34
C CYS A 560 7.04 -31.86 27.23
N THR A 561 6.17 -32.52 27.98
CA THR A 561 5.88 -33.96 27.87
C THR A 561 4.40 -34.27 27.69
N ALA A 562 3.54 -33.27 27.87
CA ALA A 562 2.10 -33.34 27.63
C ALA A 562 1.50 -31.92 27.46
N ASP A 563 0.37 -31.82 26.78
CA ASP A 563 -0.29 -30.55 26.40
C ASP A 563 -0.56 -29.58 27.55
N HIS A 564 -0.88 -30.08 28.76
CA HIS A 564 -1.16 -29.22 29.92
C HIS A 564 0.04 -28.40 30.41
N GLN A 565 1.24 -28.64 29.87
CA GLN A 565 2.45 -27.86 30.12
C GLN A 565 2.66 -26.73 29.11
N CYS A 566 1.85 -26.70 28.05
CA CYS A 566 1.84 -25.67 27.01
C CYS A 566 0.60 -24.78 27.18
N ASP A 567 0.55 -23.66 26.45
CA ASP A 567 -0.64 -22.79 26.49
C ASP A 567 -1.84 -23.43 25.77
N PRO A 568 -3.08 -23.00 26.07
CA PRO A 568 -4.28 -23.66 25.54
C PRO A 568 -4.38 -23.74 24.00
N ASP A 569 -3.77 -22.79 23.30
CA ASP A 569 -3.64 -22.73 21.84
C ASP A 569 -2.39 -23.46 21.30
N GLU A 570 -1.68 -24.18 22.17
CA GLU A 570 -0.50 -24.98 21.88
C GLU A 570 -0.73 -26.46 22.25
N PHE A 571 0.03 -27.35 21.62
CA PHE A 571 0.12 -28.76 21.99
C PHE A 571 1.58 -29.16 22.18
N CYS A 572 1.80 -30.25 22.92
CA CYS A 572 3.13 -30.75 23.13
C CYS A 572 3.53 -31.70 21.98
N ASP A 573 4.49 -31.30 21.16
CA ASP A 573 5.19 -32.24 20.29
C ASP A 573 6.15 -33.07 21.14
N VAL A 574 5.67 -34.23 21.58
CA VAL A 574 6.42 -35.13 22.48
C VAL A 574 7.77 -35.57 21.89
N PRO A 575 7.88 -35.93 20.59
CA PRO A 575 9.18 -36.17 19.95
C PRO A 575 10.16 -34.99 20.03
N LEU A 576 9.69 -33.76 19.83
CA LEU A 576 10.52 -32.55 19.90
C LEU A 576 10.70 -32.01 21.33
N ALA A 577 9.93 -32.52 22.29
CA ALA A 577 9.77 -31.97 23.64
C ALA A 577 9.47 -30.47 23.63
N ALA A 578 8.69 -30.00 22.66
CA ALA A 578 8.46 -28.58 22.41
C ALA A 578 6.97 -28.25 22.35
N CYS A 579 6.58 -27.09 22.89
CA CYS A 579 5.23 -26.57 22.75
C CYS A 579 5.07 -25.92 21.37
N VAL A 580 4.29 -26.59 20.52
CA VAL A 580 4.03 -26.18 19.15
C VAL A 580 2.62 -25.62 19.06
N CYS A 581 2.45 -24.57 18.27
CA CYS A 581 1.13 -23.98 18.02
C CYS A 581 0.16 -25.04 17.48
N ARG A 582 -1.07 -25.08 18.01
CA ARG A 582 -2.13 -25.94 17.47
C ARG A 582 -2.46 -25.63 16.02
N GLY A 583 -2.08 -24.44 15.55
CA GLY A 583 -1.56 -24.22 14.20
C GLY A 583 -2.42 -24.76 13.08
N GLU A 584 -3.70 -24.42 13.07
CA GLU A 584 -4.49 -24.28 11.83
C GLU A 584 -4.45 -22.77 11.48
N LEU A 585 -3.27 -22.21 11.20
CA LEU A 585 -3.15 -20.79 10.82
C LEU A 585 -3.68 -20.63 9.39
N VAL A 586 -4.98 -20.32 9.27
CA VAL A 586 -5.75 -20.25 8.04
C VAL A 586 -5.63 -18.85 7.42
N GLU A 587 -4.61 -18.64 6.60
CA GLU A 587 -4.89 -18.09 5.27
C GLU A 587 -4.38 -19.14 4.26
N PRO A 588 -5.28 -19.97 3.71
CA PRO A 588 -4.87 -21.06 2.81
C PRO A 588 -4.15 -20.52 1.57
N ILE A 589 -4.40 -19.25 1.24
CA ILE A 589 -3.90 -18.54 0.09
C ILE A 589 -3.46 -17.19 0.64
N GLU A 590 -2.17 -16.90 0.56
CA GLU A 590 -1.59 -15.64 1.07
C GLU A 590 -1.86 -14.52 0.06
N VAL A 591 -3.12 -14.08 0.06
CA VAL A 591 -3.67 -13.02 -0.81
C VAL A 591 -2.95 -11.68 -0.58
N SER A 592 -2.42 -11.46 0.62
CA SER A 592 -1.73 -10.22 1.04
C SER A 592 -0.20 -10.22 0.82
N GLY A 593 0.38 -11.34 0.39
CA GLY A 593 1.81 -11.48 0.12
C GLY A 593 2.75 -11.26 1.31
N HIS A 594 2.31 -11.59 2.52
CA HIS A 594 3.13 -11.64 3.73
C HIS A 594 2.74 -12.83 4.63
N PHE A 595 3.74 -13.43 5.30
CA PHE A 595 3.49 -14.39 6.38
C PHE A 595 3.22 -13.62 7.68
N PRO A 596 2.01 -13.65 8.28
CA PRO A 596 1.80 -13.07 9.59
C PRO A 596 2.70 -13.77 10.62
N THR A 597 3.66 -13.03 11.18
CA THR A 597 4.58 -13.52 12.23
C THR A 597 4.04 -13.28 13.64
N ASP A 598 3.00 -12.45 13.78
CA ASP A 598 2.39 -12.08 15.05
C ASP A 598 1.27 -13.02 15.53
N GLY A 599 0.96 -14.08 14.77
CA GLY A 599 -0.01 -15.11 15.17
C GLY A 599 -1.48 -14.65 15.12
N VAL A 600 -1.75 -13.44 14.64
CA VAL A 600 -3.11 -12.91 14.56
C VAL A 600 -3.86 -13.54 13.39
N VAL A 601 -5.10 -13.94 13.64
CA VAL A 601 -6.00 -14.56 12.66
C VAL A 601 -7.08 -13.57 12.21
N LEU A 602 -7.62 -12.78 13.14
CA LEU A 602 -8.61 -11.75 12.83
C LEU A 602 -8.56 -10.62 13.86
N THR A 603 -8.98 -9.44 13.42
CA THR A 603 -9.29 -8.31 14.31
C THR A 603 -10.72 -7.87 14.10
N ASP A 604 -11.43 -7.59 15.19
CA ASP A 604 -12.81 -7.12 15.16
C ASP A 604 -13.01 -5.92 16.09
N ARG A 605 -14.02 -5.09 15.80
CA ARG A 605 -14.29 -3.84 16.51
C ARG A 605 -15.69 -3.84 17.10
N ASN A 606 -15.83 -3.41 18.34
CA ASN A 606 -17.09 -3.33 19.06
C ASN A 606 -17.32 -1.90 19.55
N MET A 607 -18.51 -1.33 19.32
CA MET A 607 -18.89 0.04 19.70
C MET A 607 -19.64 0.11 21.05
N GLY A 608 -19.38 -0.84 21.97
CA GLY A 608 -19.96 -0.91 23.31
C GLY A 608 -21.16 -1.87 23.47
N GLY A 609 -21.67 -2.45 22.39
CA GLY A 609 -22.76 -3.44 22.43
C GLY A 609 -22.28 -4.87 22.70
N ASP A 610 -23.22 -5.81 22.79
CA ASP A 610 -22.88 -7.20 22.50
C ASP A 610 -22.66 -7.31 20.99
N LYS A 611 -21.55 -7.91 20.59
CA LYS A 611 -21.28 -8.23 19.18
C LYS A 611 -21.01 -9.72 19.05
N THR A 612 -21.68 -10.36 18.09
CA THR A 612 -21.48 -11.78 17.77
C THR A 612 -20.79 -11.88 16.42
N ILE A 613 -19.72 -12.67 16.37
CA ILE A 613 -19.00 -13.01 15.13
C ILE A 613 -18.95 -14.53 14.94
N ASP A 614 -18.88 -14.95 13.68
CA ASP A 614 -18.64 -16.35 13.33
C ASP A 614 -17.12 -16.59 13.28
N VAL A 615 -16.65 -17.64 13.96
CA VAL A 615 -15.23 -18.00 14.04
C VAL A 615 -15.07 -19.48 13.70
N ALA A 616 -13.97 -19.82 13.03
CA ALA A 616 -13.63 -21.21 12.80
C ALA A 616 -13.49 -21.96 14.14
N PRO A 617 -13.91 -23.23 14.22
CA PRO A 617 -13.68 -24.02 15.43
C PRO A 617 -12.18 -24.20 15.69
N GLY A 618 -11.72 -23.96 16.90
CA GLY A 618 -10.29 -23.98 17.22
C GLY A 618 -10.01 -23.49 18.64
N HIS A 619 -8.73 -23.53 19.03
CA HIS A 619 -8.24 -22.94 20.27
C HIS A 619 -7.57 -21.61 19.93
N TYR A 620 -7.96 -20.53 20.61
CA TYR A 620 -7.49 -19.20 20.30
C TYR A 620 -7.13 -18.42 21.57
N GLU A 621 -6.17 -17.52 21.43
CA GLU A 621 -5.96 -16.39 22.31
C GLU A 621 -6.75 -15.18 21.78
N VAL A 622 -7.34 -14.41 22.70
CA VAL A 622 -8.13 -13.21 22.43
C VAL A 622 -7.60 -12.06 23.27
N ILE A 623 -7.31 -10.94 22.62
CA ILE A 623 -6.81 -9.71 23.25
C ILE A 623 -7.84 -8.60 23.04
N PHE A 624 -8.36 -8.04 24.14
CA PHE A 624 -9.17 -6.83 24.10
C PHE A 624 -8.29 -5.60 24.37
N SER A 625 -8.41 -4.57 23.52
CA SER A 625 -7.62 -3.33 23.61
C SER A 625 -8.45 -2.09 23.24
N ARG A 626 -8.06 -0.92 23.79
CA ARG A 626 -8.55 0.40 23.38
C ARG A 626 -7.40 1.34 22.97
N GLY A 627 -6.30 0.77 22.49
CA GLY A 627 -5.11 1.50 22.05
C GLY A 627 -4.13 1.88 23.17
N ILE A 628 -3.14 2.70 22.81
CA ILE A 628 -1.90 2.97 23.58
C ILE A 628 -2.08 3.74 24.91
N GLU A 629 -3.29 4.19 25.25
CA GLU A 629 -3.58 4.82 26.55
C GLU A 629 -4.16 3.82 27.58
N TYR A 630 -4.51 2.61 27.14
CA TYR A 630 -5.30 1.65 27.90
C TYR A 630 -4.54 0.34 28.16
N SER A 631 -4.93 -0.35 29.24
CA SER A 631 -4.54 -1.74 29.48
C SER A 631 -5.15 -2.68 28.43
N ILE A 632 -4.52 -3.84 28.24
CA ILE A 632 -5.09 -4.96 27.49
C ILE A 632 -5.63 -6.05 28.43
N ASP A 633 -6.55 -6.87 27.91
CA ASP A 633 -7.06 -8.07 28.57
C ASP A 633 -6.88 -9.27 27.64
N ARG A 634 -6.00 -10.19 28.04
CA ARG A 634 -5.66 -11.41 27.28
C ARG A 634 -6.42 -12.61 27.88
N GLN A 635 -7.14 -13.35 27.03
CA GLN A 635 -7.96 -14.49 27.43
C GLN A 635 -7.83 -15.64 26.42
N PHE A 636 -8.01 -16.88 26.85
CA PHE A 636 -8.07 -18.04 25.95
C PHE A 636 -9.50 -18.53 25.75
N VAL A 637 -9.82 -19.01 24.55
CA VAL A 637 -11.13 -19.57 24.20
C VAL A 637 -11.02 -20.79 23.30
N GLU A 638 -11.79 -21.84 23.62
CA GLU A 638 -12.06 -22.95 22.70
C GLU A 638 -13.38 -22.67 21.98
N VAL A 639 -13.30 -22.43 20.66
CA VAL A 639 -14.45 -22.23 19.79
C VAL A 639 -14.93 -23.59 19.29
N LEU A 640 -16.15 -23.97 19.69
CA LEU A 640 -16.76 -25.24 19.32
C LEU A 640 -17.78 -25.06 18.19
N ARG A 641 -17.81 -26.03 17.25
CA ARG A 641 -18.75 -26.08 16.12
C ARG A 641 -20.20 -25.89 16.56
N GLY A 642 -20.88 -24.88 15.98
CA GLY A 642 -22.29 -24.59 16.20
C GLY A 642 -22.65 -24.16 17.63
N ARG A 643 -21.65 -23.87 18.47
CA ARG A 643 -21.86 -23.36 19.83
C ARG A 643 -21.51 -21.88 19.89
N GLU A 644 -22.26 -21.16 20.72
CA GLU A 644 -21.95 -19.79 21.08
C GLU A 644 -21.14 -19.76 22.39
N HIS A 645 -20.02 -19.04 22.36
CA HIS A 645 -19.22 -18.71 23.53
C HIS A 645 -19.35 -17.21 23.81
N ARG A 646 -19.45 -16.82 25.08
CA ARG A 646 -19.65 -15.42 25.47
C ARG A 646 -18.49 -14.92 26.34
N MET A 647 -17.85 -13.83 25.92
CA MET A 647 -16.70 -13.22 26.59
C MET A 647 -17.00 -11.78 27.03
N ILE A 648 -16.33 -11.35 28.09
CA ILE A 648 -16.32 -9.94 28.51
C ILE A 648 -14.85 -9.53 28.68
N GLY A 649 -14.41 -8.58 27.86
CA GLY A 649 -13.10 -7.95 27.97
C GLY A 649 -13.11 -6.77 28.93
N SER A 650 -12.03 -6.56 29.67
CA SER A 650 -11.87 -5.45 30.62
C SER A 650 -10.67 -4.58 30.30
N VAL A 651 -10.88 -3.37 29.80
CA VAL A 651 -9.80 -2.41 29.48
C VAL A 651 -9.88 -1.19 30.36
N HIS A 652 -8.74 -0.64 30.78
CA HIS A 652 -8.69 0.47 31.72
C HIS A 652 -7.77 1.57 31.19
N ARG A 653 -8.20 2.83 31.20
CA ARG A 653 -7.30 3.95 30.89
C ARG A 653 -6.23 3.99 31.97
N GLN A 654 -4.98 3.87 31.56
CA GLN A 654 -3.82 3.84 32.45
C GLN A 654 -3.01 5.13 32.35
N VAL A 655 -2.84 5.65 31.12
CA VAL A 655 -2.05 6.86 30.85
C VAL A 655 -2.85 8.12 31.15
N ASP A 656 -2.23 9.08 31.85
CA ASP A 656 -2.84 10.37 32.17
C ASP A 656 -2.51 11.46 31.15
N THR A 657 -3.39 11.57 30.15
CA THR A 657 -3.34 12.55 29.06
C THR A 657 -4.16 13.81 29.34
N ARG A 658 -4.51 14.11 30.61
CA ARG A 658 -5.30 15.30 30.96
C ARG A 658 -4.74 16.58 30.34
N GLY A 659 -5.63 17.36 29.73
CA GLY A 659 -5.31 18.60 29.02
C GLY A 659 -4.86 18.41 27.57
N PHE A 660 -4.79 17.17 27.09
CA PHE A 660 -4.47 16.83 25.71
C PHE A 660 -5.66 16.14 25.03
N VAL A 661 -5.77 16.32 23.72
CA VAL A 661 -6.69 15.60 22.84
C VAL A 661 -5.88 14.66 21.95
N SER A 662 -6.28 13.39 21.87
CA SER A 662 -5.71 12.44 20.92
C SER A 662 -6.26 12.67 19.51
N ALA A 663 -5.41 13.03 18.55
CA ALA A 663 -5.80 13.44 17.21
C ALA A 663 -4.99 12.74 16.11
N ASP A 664 -5.61 12.54 14.96
CA ASP A 664 -4.95 12.07 13.74
C ASP A 664 -5.44 12.91 12.55
N PHE A 665 -4.49 13.41 11.74
CA PHE A 665 -4.74 14.38 10.69
C PHE A 665 -4.50 13.85 9.27
N HIS A 666 -4.08 12.60 9.13
CA HIS A 666 -3.77 11.95 7.86
C HIS A 666 -4.45 10.58 7.82
N ILE A 667 -5.65 10.54 7.22
CA ILE A 667 -6.60 9.45 7.30
C ILE A 667 -7.30 9.25 5.95
N HIS A 668 -7.24 8.03 5.43
CA HIS A 668 -7.91 7.64 4.19
C HIS A 668 -9.10 6.72 4.42
N SER A 669 -10.14 6.91 3.62
CA SER A 669 -11.36 6.12 3.59
C SER A 669 -11.71 5.75 2.15
N GLU A 670 -12.90 5.21 1.92
CA GLU A 670 -13.45 5.01 0.57
C GLU A 670 -13.58 6.30 -0.29
N GLY A 671 -13.13 7.46 0.21
CA GLY A 671 -12.92 8.66 -0.58
C GLY A 671 -11.59 8.68 -1.35
N SER A 672 -10.60 7.93 -0.88
CA SER A 672 -9.27 7.80 -1.46
C SER A 672 -9.18 6.56 -2.36
N PRO A 673 -8.54 6.65 -3.53
CA PRO A 673 -8.35 5.48 -4.40
C PRO A 673 -7.57 4.34 -3.75
N ASP A 674 -6.62 4.67 -2.90
CA ASP A 674 -5.74 3.74 -2.18
C ASP A 674 -6.29 3.34 -0.80
N SER A 675 -7.55 3.66 -0.47
CA SER A 675 -8.21 3.08 0.71
C SER A 675 -9.55 2.41 0.40
N ALA A 676 -9.66 1.17 0.89
CA ALA A 676 -10.84 0.35 0.76
C ALA A 676 -11.84 0.50 1.93
N VAL A 677 -11.53 1.32 2.93
CA VAL A 677 -12.24 1.29 4.21
C VAL A 677 -13.42 2.24 4.17
N GLU A 678 -14.64 1.70 4.32
CA GLU A 678 -15.85 2.52 4.41
C GLU A 678 -15.74 3.55 5.54
N ILE A 679 -16.30 4.75 5.35
CA ILE A 679 -16.22 5.83 6.37
C ILE A 679 -16.72 5.34 7.74
N ARG A 680 -17.78 4.53 7.74
CA ARG A 680 -18.34 3.94 8.97
C ARG A 680 -17.35 3.01 9.67
N GLU A 681 -16.64 2.16 8.93
CA GLU A 681 -15.63 1.26 9.49
C GLU A 681 -14.38 2.01 9.93
N ARG A 682 -14.00 3.06 9.19
CA ARG A 682 -12.90 3.97 9.52
C ARG A 682 -13.15 4.66 10.85
N VAL A 683 -14.31 5.28 11.03
CA VAL A 683 -14.68 5.91 12.31
C VAL A 683 -14.70 4.87 13.45
N ALA A 684 -15.26 3.69 13.20
CA ALA A 684 -15.29 2.63 14.21
C ALA A 684 -13.87 2.15 14.60
N SER A 685 -12.92 2.09 13.66
CA SER A 685 -11.55 1.68 13.96
C SER A 685 -10.84 2.70 14.84
N PHE A 686 -10.93 3.99 14.54
CA PHE A 686 -10.38 5.07 15.39
C PHE A 686 -11.02 5.12 16.78
N ALA A 687 -12.35 4.95 16.86
CA ALA A 687 -13.05 4.89 18.13
C ALA A 687 -12.57 3.71 19.00
N ALA A 688 -12.34 2.55 18.38
CA ALA A 688 -11.82 1.36 19.04
C ALA A 688 -10.38 1.54 19.52
N GLU A 689 -9.59 2.38 18.85
CA GLU A 689 -8.21 2.72 19.21
C GLU A 689 -8.09 3.90 20.20
N GLY A 690 -9.22 4.48 20.61
CA GLY A 690 -9.27 5.55 21.60
C GLY A 690 -8.89 6.94 21.08
N VAL A 691 -8.81 7.15 19.77
CA VAL A 691 -8.57 8.49 19.18
C VAL A 691 -9.82 9.36 19.29
N GLU A 692 -9.62 10.63 19.62
CA GLU A 692 -10.67 11.56 20.06
C GLU A 692 -11.03 12.61 18.98
N PHE A 693 -10.10 12.91 18.07
CA PHE A 693 -10.29 13.91 17.01
C PHE A 693 -9.73 13.43 15.68
N LEU A 694 -10.51 13.55 14.60
CA LEU A 694 -10.09 13.16 13.26
C LEU A 694 -10.16 14.36 12.30
N SER A 695 -9.14 14.52 11.46
CA SER A 695 -9.29 15.29 10.21
C SER A 695 -9.34 14.30 9.04
N SER A 696 -10.38 14.36 8.22
CA SER A 696 -10.36 13.61 6.95
C SER A 696 -9.22 14.11 6.06
N SER A 697 -8.67 13.25 5.22
CA SER A 697 -7.65 13.65 4.25
C SER A 697 -7.66 12.76 3.01
N ASP A 698 -8.85 12.35 2.54
CA ASP A 698 -8.93 11.57 1.31
C ASP A 698 -8.33 12.34 0.10
N HIS A 699 -7.65 11.63 -0.79
CA HIS A 699 -6.90 12.20 -1.91
C HIS A 699 -7.81 13.03 -2.82
N ASP A 700 -7.55 14.34 -2.83
CA ASP A 700 -8.27 15.37 -3.59
C ASP A 700 -9.81 15.32 -3.43
N ASN A 701 -10.28 14.72 -2.34
CA ASN A 701 -11.67 14.41 -2.06
C ASN A 701 -12.04 14.79 -0.62
N LEU A 702 -13.02 15.67 -0.48
CA LEU A 702 -13.54 16.14 0.79
C LEU A 702 -14.58 15.16 1.33
N ARG A 703 -14.30 14.54 2.47
CA ARG A 703 -15.22 13.63 3.17
C ARG A 703 -15.53 14.12 4.58
N ASP A 704 -16.81 14.05 4.96
CA ASP A 704 -17.25 14.38 6.32
C ASP A 704 -17.52 13.09 7.13
N PHE A 705 -16.79 12.91 8.22
CA PHE A 705 -16.92 11.76 9.11
C PHE A 705 -17.95 11.97 10.23
N GLU A 706 -18.41 13.20 10.48
CA GLU A 706 -19.40 13.50 11.54
C GLU A 706 -20.72 12.73 11.38
N PRO A 707 -21.30 12.53 10.17
CA PRO A 707 -22.48 11.70 9.99
C PRO A 707 -22.29 10.28 10.49
N ALA A 708 -21.15 9.64 10.19
CA ALA A 708 -20.84 8.29 10.65
C ALA A 708 -20.62 8.23 12.17
N ILE A 709 -19.95 9.23 12.75
CA ILE A 709 -19.80 9.37 14.22
C ILE A 709 -21.18 9.41 14.89
N ARG A 710 -22.13 10.17 14.33
CA ARG A 710 -23.49 10.29 14.87
C ARG A 710 -24.31 9.01 14.69
N GLU A 711 -24.20 8.35 13.54
CA GLU A 711 -24.87 7.09 13.26
C GLU A 711 -24.45 5.99 14.24
N LEU A 712 -23.15 5.92 14.53
CA LEU A 712 -22.57 4.95 15.46
C LEU A 712 -22.77 5.33 16.94
N GLY A 713 -23.29 6.53 17.24
CA GLY A 713 -23.49 7.01 18.61
C GLY A 713 -22.19 7.37 19.34
N LEU A 714 -21.17 7.79 18.60
CA LEU A 714 -19.81 8.00 19.10
C LEU A 714 -19.50 9.44 19.52
N GLN A 715 -20.46 10.37 19.51
CA GLN A 715 -20.23 11.79 19.83
C GLN A 715 -19.70 12.04 21.25
N HIS A 716 -19.80 11.05 22.15
CA HIS A 716 -19.19 11.13 23.47
C HIS A 716 -17.68 10.83 23.45
N TRP A 717 -17.24 10.04 22.49
CA TRP A 717 -15.89 9.48 22.38
C TRP A 717 -15.02 10.24 21.40
N MET A 718 -15.61 10.84 20.36
CA MET A 718 -14.85 11.52 19.33
C MET A 718 -15.69 12.56 18.57
N THR A 719 -14.98 13.40 17.81
CA THR A 719 -15.53 14.33 16.80
C THR A 719 -14.55 14.42 15.62
N SER A 720 -14.95 15.06 14.54
CA SER A 720 -14.08 15.23 13.37
C SER A 720 -14.24 16.61 12.72
N GLN A 721 -13.28 16.94 11.86
CA GLN A 721 -13.37 18.03 10.90
C GLN A 721 -13.11 17.51 9.48
N VAL A 722 -13.50 18.32 8.49
CA VAL A 722 -13.15 18.05 7.10
C VAL A 722 -11.78 18.65 6.83
N GLY A 723 -10.88 17.83 6.32
CA GLY A 723 -9.63 18.23 5.70
C GLY A 723 -9.50 17.60 4.31
N ILE A 724 -8.31 17.74 3.73
CA ILE A 724 -7.94 17.22 2.42
C ILE A 724 -6.48 16.79 2.41
N GLU A 725 -6.15 15.85 1.53
CA GLU A 725 -4.80 15.66 1.06
C GLU A 725 -4.73 15.94 -0.43
N THR A 726 -3.90 16.92 -0.80
CA THR A 726 -3.58 17.20 -2.19
C THR A 726 -2.35 16.40 -2.57
N SER A 727 -2.47 15.58 -3.63
CA SER A 727 -1.51 14.48 -3.89
C SER A 727 -0.82 14.57 -5.25
N PRO A 728 0.01 15.62 -5.46
CA PRO A 728 0.80 15.71 -6.68
C PRO A 728 1.87 14.60 -6.70
N LEU A 729 1.89 13.80 -7.77
CA LEU A 729 2.76 12.61 -7.92
C LEU A 729 4.25 12.83 -7.62
N MET A 730 4.75 14.07 -7.76
CA MET A 730 6.18 14.36 -7.70
C MET A 730 6.58 15.50 -6.75
N LEU A 731 5.64 16.21 -6.13
CA LEU A 731 5.96 17.28 -5.17
C LEU A 731 5.82 16.81 -3.71
N GLY A 732 5.39 15.57 -3.49
CA GLY A 732 4.96 15.08 -2.17
C GLY A 732 3.55 15.58 -1.84
N HIS A 733 2.93 14.97 -0.83
CA HIS A 733 1.53 15.25 -0.51
C HIS A 733 1.39 16.37 0.53
N LEU A 734 0.31 17.14 0.45
CA LEU A 734 0.01 18.25 1.33
C LEU A 734 -1.35 18.06 2.01
N LEU A 735 -1.34 18.00 3.33
CA LEU A 735 -2.56 18.02 4.14
C LEU A 735 -3.05 19.45 4.32
N GLY A 736 -4.36 19.64 4.18
CA GLY A 736 -5.06 20.90 4.36
C GLY A 736 -6.20 20.79 5.36
N PHE A 737 -6.18 21.56 6.45
CA PHE A 737 -7.29 21.58 7.41
C PHE A 737 -7.34 22.84 8.30
N PRO A 738 -8.54 23.31 8.72
CA PRO A 738 -9.85 22.78 8.35
C PRO A 738 -10.22 23.21 6.93
N VAL A 739 -11.18 22.54 6.29
CA VAL A 739 -11.74 22.92 4.98
C VAL A 739 -13.21 23.29 5.11
N ASP A 740 -13.62 24.38 4.44
CA ASP A 740 -15.02 24.83 4.40
C ASP A 740 -15.85 23.87 3.54
N TYR A 741 -16.54 22.95 4.21
CA TYR A 741 -17.29 21.88 3.57
C TYR A 741 -18.79 22.21 3.37
N ASP A 742 -19.26 22.08 2.12
CA ASP A 742 -20.68 22.15 1.75
C ASP A 742 -21.15 20.81 1.19
N ALA A 743 -21.93 20.07 1.98
CA ALA A 743 -22.49 18.77 1.59
C ALA A 743 -23.38 18.79 0.33
N THR A 744 -23.80 19.98 -0.14
CA THR A 744 -24.59 20.13 -1.37
C THR A 744 -23.73 20.25 -2.64
N GLN A 745 -22.42 20.47 -2.48
CA GLN A 745 -21.46 20.61 -3.56
C GLN A 745 -20.80 19.27 -3.92
N PRO A 746 -20.16 19.15 -5.10
CA PRO A 746 -19.25 18.03 -5.36
C PRO A 746 -18.32 17.81 -4.18
N GLN A 747 -18.13 16.55 -3.81
CA GLN A 747 -17.22 16.15 -2.74
C GLN A 747 -15.75 16.22 -3.16
N ARG A 748 -15.44 16.63 -4.41
CA ARG A 748 -14.07 16.87 -4.87
C ARG A 748 -13.67 18.31 -4.60
N MET A 749 -12.36 18.59 -4.67
CA MET A 749 -11.89 19.97 -4.65
C MET A 749 -12.71 20.85 -5.61
N PRO A 750 -13.29 21.97 -5.12
CA PRO A 750 -14.03 22.88 -5.98
C PRO A 750 -13.16 23.37 -7.13
N GLN A 751 -13.67 23.39 -8.36
CA GLN A 751 -12.91 23.80 -9.55
C GLN A 751 -12.35 25.24 -9.45
N GLU A 752 -12.97 26.09 -8.64
CA GLU A 752 -12.51 27.47 -8.38
C GLU A 752 -11.30 27.53 -7.43
N THR A 753 -11.02 26.45 -6.70
CA THR A 753 -9.92 26.30 -5.73
C THR A 753 -9.07 25.05 -5.99
N ALA A 754 -9.28 24.34 -7.10
CA ALA A 754 -8.51 23.16 -7.50
C ALA A 754 -7.56 23.59 -8.62
N TYR A 755 -6.28 23.79 -8.30
CA TYR A 755 -5.27 23.95 -9.34
C TYR A 755 -5.02 22.60 -10.01
N ASP A 756 -4.78 22.63 -11.32
CA ASP A 756 -4.13 21.51 -12.00
C ASP A 756 -2.69 21.43 -11.49
N TRP A 757 -2.46 20.59 -10.47
CA TRP A 757 -1.19 20.55 -9.75
C TRP A 757 -0.01 20.18 -10.66
N TYR A 758 -0.26 19.59 -11.83
CA TYR A 758 0.76 19.31 -12.84
C TYR A 758 1.49 20.57 -13.35
N LEU A 759 0.85 21.75 -13.26
CA LEU A 759 1.42 23.03 -13.69
C LEU A 759 1.58 24.03 -12.56
N ALA A 760 1.15 23.69 -11.34
CA ALA A 760 1.18 24.59 -10.21
C ALA A 760 2.54 24.56 -9.51
N THR A 761 3.04 25.75 -9.19
CA THR A 761 4.19 25.89 -8.28
C THR A 761 3.78 25.49 -6.86
N PRO A 762 4.75 25.10 -5.99
CA PRO A 762 4.44 24.81 -4.59
C PRO A 762 3.70 25.93 -3.86
N ASP A 763 4.04 27.20 -4.10
CA ASP A 763 3.34 28.34 -3.50
C ASP A 763 1.88 28.44 -3.97
N GLU A 764 1.60 28.21 -5.27
CA GLU A 764 0.23 28.21 -5.78
C GLU A 764 -0.60 27.09 -5.14
N LEU A 765 -0.01 25.90 -4.93
CA LEU A 765 -0.68 24.79 -4.24
C LEU A 765 -0.97 25.12 -2.77
N ILE A 766 0.02 25.64 -2.04
CA ILE A 766 -0.13 26.03 -0.64
C ILE A 766 -1.20 27.13 -0.50
N GLU A 767 -1.15 28.16 -1.34
CA GLU A 767 -2.16 29.23 -1.35
C GLU A 767 -3.55 28.69 -1.68
N SER A 768 -3.63 27.73 -2.60
CA SER A 768 -4.88 27.06 -2.94
C SER A 768 -5.50 26.38 -1.73
N ILE A 769 -4.72 25.58 -0.99
CA ILE A 769 -5.16 24.88 0.22
C ILE A 769 -5.57 25.87 1.31
N ARG A 770 -4.75 26.91 1.57
CA ARG A 770 -5.09 27.97 2.53
C ARG A 770 -6.45 28.60 2.25
N ASN A 771 -6.79 28.78 0.97
CA ASN A 771 -8.03 29.39 0.53
C ASN A 771 -9.28 28.51 0.65
N MET A 772 -9.12 27.21 0.95
CA MET A 772 -10.21 26.24 1.09
C MET A 772 -10.88 26.27 2.47
N GLY A 773 -10.24 26.83 3.48
CA GLY A 773 -10.73 26.80 4.85
C GLY A 773 -10.67 28.14 5.55
N THR A 774 -11.57 28.34 6.51
CA THR A 774 -11.58 29.54 7.34
C THR A 774 -11.11 29.22 8.77
N LEU A 775 -10.01 29.84 9.22
CA LEU A 775 -9.54 29.79 10.61
C LEU A 775 -9.81 31.15 11.27
N HIS A 776 -10.64 31.17 12.32
CA HIS A 776 -11.03 32.40 13.05
C HIS A 776 -11.58 33.55 12.17
N GLY A 777 -12.18 33.23 11.03
CA GLY A 777 -12.79 34.20 10.11
C GLY A 777 -11.89 34.66 8.96
N GLU A 778 -10.67 34.14 8.86
CA GLU A 778 -9.72 34.40 7.77
C GLU A 778 -9.49 33.13 6.94
N LYS A 779 -9.32 33.27 5.63
CA LYS A 779 -9.01 32.15 4.74
C LYS A 779 -7.59 31.68 4.99
N ASP A 780 -7.44 30.64 5.79
CA ASP A 780 -6.14 30.26 6.34
C ASP A 780 -6.15 28.83 6.91
N ALA A 781 -6.51 27.84 6.09
CA ALA A 781 -6.29 26.44 6.44
C ALA A 781 -4.81 26.20 6.76
N LEU A 782 -4.52 25.34 7.74
CA LEU A 782 -3.16 24.85 7.96
C LEU A 782 -2.72 24.00 6.77
N VAL A 783 -1.45 24.13 6.41
CA VAL A 783 -0.82 23.30 5.39
C VAL A 783 0.31 22.50 6.04
N ILE A 784 0.16 21.18 6.07
CA ILE A 784 1.16 20.25 6.62
C ILE A 784 1.68 19.38 5.48
N PHE A 785 3.00 19.30 5.29
CA PHE A 785 3.55 18.32 4.35
C PHE A 785 3.47 16.91 4.95
N ALA A 786 2.74 16.04 4.27
CA ALA A 786 2.71 14.61 4.54
C ALA A 786 4.03 13.98 4.06
N HIS A 787 4.53 12.98 4.81
CA HIS A 787 5.73 12.18 4.49
C HIS A 787 6.77 12.95 3.65
N VAL A 788 7.25 14.07 4.22
CA VAL A 788 7.89 15.22 3.52
C VAL A 788 9.22 14.91 2.81
N TYR A 789 9.75 13.69 2.98
CA TYR A 789 11.06 13.32 2.48
C TYR A 789 11.17 13.50 0.95
N ASP A 790 10.09 13.23 0.22
CA ASP A 790 10.04 13.39 -1.23
C ASP A 790 10.23 14.86 -1.64
N TYR A 791 9.48 15.78 -1.03
CA TYR A 791 9.57 17.21 -1.34
C TYR A 791 10.99 17.75 -1.15
N PHE A 792 11.60 17.48 0.01
CA PHE A 792 12.94 17.97 0.29
C PHE A 792 14.00 17.30 -0.60
N ASN A 793 13.83 16.04 -0.98
CA ASN A 793 14.73 15.34 -1.92
C ASN A 793 14.61 15.90 -3.36
N TYR A 794 13.39 16.13 -3.87
CA TYR A 794 13.17 16.62 -5.23
C TYR A 794 13.71 18.04 -5.46
N TYR A 795 13.70 18.89 -4.43
CA TYR A 795 14.30 20.23 -4.47
C TYR A 795 15.76 20.28 -4.00
N GLY A 796 16.36 19.14 -3.68
CA GLY A 796 17.76 19.05 -3.28
C GLY A 796 18.07 19.82 -2.00
N LEU A 797 17.14 19.87 -1.04
CA LEU A 797 17.37 20.49 0.26
C LEU A 797 18.45 19.72 1.01
N ASN A 798 19.62 20.34 1.16
CA ASN A 798 20.73 19.74 1.86
C ASN A 798 20.41 19.63 3.37
N PRO A 799 20.40 18.42 3.95
CA PRO A 799 19.94 18.20 5.33
C PRO A 799 20.90 18.76 6.39
N PHE A 800 22.15 19.06 6.03
CA PHE A 800 23.16 19.59 6.96
C PHE A 800 23.22 21.11 6.96
N THR A 801 22.94 21.74 5.82
CA THR A 801 23.10 23.20 5.64
C THR A 801 21.77 23.92 5.44
N LEU A 802 20.71 23.20 5.09
CA LEU A 802 19.40 23.69 4.62
C LEU A 802 19.46 24.54 3.35
N ASN A 803 20.57 24.48 2.62
CA ASN A 803 20.70 25.12 1.31
C ASN A 803 20.10 24.23 0.23
N LEU A 804 19.49 24.84 -0.78
CA LEU A 804 18.96 24.12 -1.93
C LEU A 804 20.06 23.88 -2.95
N GLY A 805 20.11 22.67 -3.52
CA GLY A 805 21.04 22.27 -4.57
C GLY A 805 20.32 21.89 -5.86
N SER A 806 21.06 21.89 -6.97
CA SER A 806 20.56 21.35 -8.23
C SER A 806 20.43 19.83 -8.14
N THR A 807 19.24 19.30 -8.43
CA THR A 807 19.02 17.84 -8.53
C THR A 807 19.35 17.32 -9.93
N LEU A 808 19.44 16.00 -10.07
CA LEU A 808 19.60 15.35 -11.38
C LEU A 808 18.45 15.73 -12.33
N PHE A 809 17.20 15.78 -11.83
CA PHE A 809 16.03 16.20 -12.60
C PHE A 809 16.15 17.63 -13.13
N PHE A 810 16.61 18.57 -12.30
CA PHE A 810 16.85 19.95 -12.71
C PHE A 810 18.02 20.06 -13.70
N THR A 811 19.13 19.35 -13.45
CA THR A 811 20.34 19.42 -14.28
C THR A 811 20.13 18.84 -15.68
N LEU A 812 19.24 17.85 -15.80
CA LEU A 812 18.84 17.25 -17.07
C LEU A 812 17.72 18.01 -17.79
N GLY A 813 17.17 19.07 -17.17
CA GLY A 813 16.08 19.86 -17.76
C GLY A 813 14.75 19.10 -17.86
N ALA A 814 14.59 18.03 -17.07
CA ALA A 814 13.49 17.09 -17.19
C ALA A 814 12.16 17.63 -16.66
N GLU A 815 12.19 18.58 -15.73
CA GLU A 815 10.99 19.17 -15.14
C GLU A 815 11.23 20.60 -14.62
N PRO A 816 10.60 21.63 -15.22
CA PRO A 816 10.72 23.02 -14.76
C PRO A 816 10.25 23.26 -13.31
N LEU A 817 9.32 22.45 -12.79
CA LEU A 817 8.81 22.60 -11.42
C LEU A 817 9.87 22.31 -10.33
N PHE A 818 10.90 21.51 -10.61
CA PHE A 818 12.00 21.26 -9.67
C PHE A 818 13.14 22.28 -9.76
N ASN A 819 12.84 23.50 -10.23
CA ASN A 819 13.74 24.62 -10.06
C ASN A 819 13.86 24.94 -8.55
N PRO A 820 15.08 24.93 -7.96
CA PRO A 820 15.29 25.32 -6.57
C PRO A 820 14.69 26.68 -6.18
N ASP A 821 14.53 27.61 -7.12
CA ASP A 821 13.88 28.90 -6.87
C ASP A 821 12.38 28.80 -6.56
N LEU A 822 11.73 27.68 -6.89
CA LEU A 822 10.32 27.41 -6.64
C LEU A 822 10.07 26.66 -5.31
N PHE A 823 11.12 26.31 -4.56
CA PHE A 823 10.95 25.75 -3.23
C PHE A 823 10.24 26.76 -2.32
N SER A 824 9.19 26.31 -1.65
CA SER A 824 8.38 27.10 -0.73
C SER A 824 8.52 26.59 0.69
N GLY A 825 8.88 27.49 1.60
CA GLY A 825 8.85 27.28 3.04
C GLY A 825 7.51 27.63 3.69
N ASN A 826 6.47 27.97 2.93
CA ASN A 826 5.24 28.61 3.43
C ASN A 826 4.22 27.65 4.07
N PHE A 827 4.61 26.43 4.42
CA PHE A 827 3.79 25.45 5.15
C PHE A 827 3.89 25.63 6.67
N ASP A 828 2.91 25.14 7.43
CA ASP A 828 2.82 25.28 8.89
C ASP A 828 3.60 24.18 9.65
N GLY A 829 3.72 23.00 9.04
CA GLY A 829 4.33 21.84 9.66
C GLY A 829 4.60 20.70 8.67
N PHE A 830 5.15 19.61 9.18
CA PHE A 830 5.35 18.38 8.43
C PHE A 830 5.36 17.16 9.35
N GLU A 831 5.15 15.99 8.75
CA GLU A 831 5.22 14.72 9.44
C GLU A 831 6.66 14.32 9.74
N VAL A 832 6.99 14.22 11.02
CA VAL A 832 8.27 13.62 11.48
C VAL A 832 8.18 12.10 11.62
N LEU A 833 6.95 11.57 11.70
CA LEU A 833 6.66 10.15 11.63
C LEU A 833 5.34 9.96 10.86
N ASN A 834 5.38 9.12 9.84
CA ASN A 834 4.21 8.76 9.03
C ASN A 834 4.07 7.24 9.05
N GLY A 835 2.88 6.75 9.40
CA GLY A 835 2.60 5.32 9.52
C GLY A 835 3.64 4.58 10.36
N LYS A 836 4.07 3.41 9.90
CA LYS A 836 5.07 2.59 10.61
C LYS A 836 6.52 2.89 10.22
N SER A 837 6.78 3.97 9.49
CA SER A 837 8.07 4.26 8.85
C SER A 837 9.07 4.92 9.80
N LEU A 838 9.52 4.16 10.81
CA LEU A 838 10.51 4.62 11.81
C LEU A 838 11.93 4.78 11.22
N ASP A 839 12.17 4.22 10.04
CA ASP A 839 13.42 4.31 9.29
C ASP A 839 13.76 5.72 8.80
N TYR A 840 12.76 6.61 8.66
CA TYR A 840 12.95 8.00 8.25
C TYR A 840 13.06 9.00 9.41
N VAL A 841 12.87 8.55 10.66
CA VAL A 841 12.92 9.45 11.82
C VAL A 841 14.33 10.01 11.98
N HIS A 842 15.33 9.13 11.99
CA HIS A 842 16.73 9.47 12.16
C HIS A 842 17.57 9.07 10.96
N ARG A 843 18.49 9.94 10.55
CA ARG A 843 19.44 9.63 9.47
C ARG A 843 20.46 8.58 9.92
N PRO A 844 20.63 7.47 9.19
CA PRO A 844 21.54 6.41 9.59
C PRO A 844 23.01 6.80 9.45
N THR A 845 23.87 6.18 10.25
CA THR A 845 25.33 6.27 10.10
C THR A 845 25.85 5.26 9.08
N VAL A 846 27.10 5.47 8.64
CA VAL A 846 27.81 4.51 7.77
C VAL A 846 27.83 3.10 8.39
N ARG A 847 28.10 2.99 9.70
CA ARG A 847 28.15 1.71 10.42
C ARG A 847 26.82 0.98 10.42
N GLU A 848 25.72 1.69 10.65
CA GLU A 848 24.40 1.07 10.76
C GLU A 848 23.92 0.53 9.41
N LEU A 849 24.06 1.30 8.33
CA LEU A 849 23.72 0.84 6.98
C LEU A 849 24.58 -0.34 6.55
N ARG A 850 25.90 -0.30 6.81
CA ARG A 850 26.80 -1.41 6.52
C ARG A 850 26.36 -2.68 7.25
N THR A 851 26.11 -2.57 8.55
CA THR A 851 25.69 -3.71 9.39
C THR A 851 24.40 -4.35 8.88
N TYR A 852 23.41 -3.52 8.51
CA TYR A 852 22.15 -4.01 7.93
C TYR A 852 22.36 -4.71 6.58
N ASN A 853 23.09 -4.07 5.66
CA ASN A 853 23.30 -4.62 4.31
C ASN A 853 24.14 -5.91 4.34
N GLU A 854 25.18 -5.99 5.18
CA GLU A 854 25.94 -7.23 5.40
C GLU A 854 25.05 -8.34 5.97
N GLY A 855 24.18 -8.01 6.93
CA GLY A 855 23.19 -8.93 7.48
C GLY A 855 22.19 -9.42 6.43
N LEU A 856 21.71 -8.52 5.57
CA LEU A 856 20.77 -8.83 4.50
C LEU A 856 21.40 -9.75 3.44
N VAL A 857 22.65 -9.49 3.06
CA VAL A 857 23.43 -10.37 2.16
C VAL A 857 23.61 -11.74 2.79
N ALA A 858 23.96 -11.83 4.07
CA ALA A 858 24.11 -13.10 4.78
C ALA A 858 22.79 -13.90 4.84
N LEU A 859 21.65 -13.23 5.06
CA LEU A 859 20.33 -13.87 5.02
C LEU A 859 19.98 -14.35 3.61
N ALA A 860 20.24 -13.54 2.59
CA ALA A 860 20.02 -13.91 1.19
C ALA A 860 20.90 -15.11 0.78
N ASP A 861 22.16 -15.16 1.21
CA ASP A 861 23.08 -16.30 0.98
C ASP A 861 22.56 -17.60 1.61
N ARG A 862 22.06 -17.52 2.85
CA ARG A 862 21.45 -18.66 3.54
C ARG A 862 20.16 -19.12 2.87
N LEU A 863 19.34 -18.19 2.39
CA LEU A 863 18.14 -18.50 1.59
C LEU A 863 18.51 -19.16 0.25
N ARG A 864 19.48 -18.59 -0.49
CA ARG A 864 19.96 -19.11 -1.79
C ARG A 864 20.60 -20.50 -1.67
N SER A 865 21.34 -20.74 -0.59
CA SER A 865 21.96 -22.05 -0.31
C SER A 865 20.99 -23.09 0.24
N GLY A 866 19.72 -22.73 0.48
CA GLY A 866 18.69 -23.61 1.03
C GLY A 866 18.84 -23.90 2.53
N GLN A 867 19.65 -23.13 3.25
CA GLN A 867 19.78 -23.21 4.70
C GLN A 867 18.58 -22.61 5.43
N LEU A 868 17.84 -21.72 4.77
CA LEU A 868 16.60 -21.12 5.27
C LEU A 868 15.43 -21.43 4.32
N THR A 869 14.25 -21.65 4.88
CA THR A 869 13.01 -21.48 4.12
C THR A 869 12.72 -19.98 3.97
N TYR A 870 11.87 -19.59 3.02
CA TYR A 870 11.51 -18.18 2.88
C TYR A 870 10.72 -17.62 4.09
N ARG A 871 9.94 -18.48 4.78
CA ARG A 871 9.27 -18.11 6.03
C ARG A 871 10.29 -17.79 7.13
N ASP A 872 11.33 -18.61 7.27
CA ASP A 872 12.41 -18.36 8.23
C ASP A 872 13.20 -17.11 7.85
N TYR A 873 13.49 -16.92 6.55
CA TYR A 873 14.09 -15.69 6.02
C TYR A 873 13.26 -14.46 6.37
N SER A 874 11.94 -14.50 6.17
CA SER A 874 11.05 -13.38 6.51
C SER A 874 11.07 -13.04 7.99
N SER A 875 11.14 -14.05 8.86
CA SER A 875 11.17 -13.87 10.33
C SER A 875 12.52 -13.29 10.78
N GLU A 876 13.63 -13.83 10.26
CA GLU A 876 14.97 -13.32 10.56
C GLU A 876 15.23 -11.94 9.93
N HIS A 877 14.68 -11.64 8.74
CA HIS A 877 14.76 -10.33 8.10
C HIS A 877 14.03 -9.27 8.92
N MET A 878 12.85 -9.60 9.45
CA MET A 878 12.12 -8.74 10.38
C MET A 878 12.89 -8.49 11.68
N ALA A 879 13.54 -9.51 12.24
CA ALA A 879 14.39 -9.35 13.44
C ALA A 879 15.64 -8.49 13.15
N LEU A 880 16.26 -8.66 11.98
CA LEU A 880 17.36 -7.81 11.52
C LEU A 880 16.89 -6.36 11.39
N GLY A 881 15.79 -6.11 10.69
CA GLY A 881 15.21 -4.78 10.56
C GLY A 881 14.85 -4.16 11.91
N ALA A 882 14.26 -4.93 12.83
CA ALA A 882 14.00 -4.47 14.20
C ALA A 882 15.29 -3.99 14.88
N SER A 883 16.36 -4.80 14.85
CA SER A 883 17.63 -4.41 15.48
C SER A 883 18.27 -3.17 14.85
N THR A 884 18.09 -2.98 13.54
CA THR A 884 18.59 -1.80 12.82
C THR A 884 17.79 -0.55 13.16
N ILE A 885 16.46 -0.61 13.17
CA ILE A 885 15.61 0.51 13.62
C ILE A 885 15.90 0.87 15.07
N ALA A 886 16.08 -0.13 15.94
CA ALA A 886 16.47 0.13 17.33
C ALA A 886 17.79 0.90 17.42
N SER A 887 18.77 0.61 16.56
CA SER A 887 20.00 1.40 16.45
C SER A 887 19.72 2.81 15.97
N PHE A 888 18.88 2.98 14.93
CA PHE A 888 18.54 4.29 14.40
C PHE A 888 17.91 5.19 15.46
N LEU A 889 17.02 4.63 16.28
CA LEU A 889 16.33 5.34 17.37
C LEU A 889 17.19 5.45 18.65
N GLU A 890 18.28 4.67 18.76
CA GLU A 890 19.19 4.77 19.90
C GLU A 890 19.94 6.09 19.89
N ARG A 891 20.50 6.53 18.74
CA ARG A 891 21.30 7.77 18.57
C ARG A 891 22.19 8.10 19.77
N THR A 892 23.45 7.67 19.74
CA THR A 892 24.43 8.06 20.76
C THR A 892 24.75 9.56 20.67
N GLU A 893 25.32 10.12 21.75
CA GLU A 893 25.80 11.50 21.75
C GLU A 893 26.82 11.76 20.63
N ALA A 894 27.71 10.80 20.36
CA ALA A 894 28.72 10.92 19.32
C ALA A 894 28.09 11.01 17.92
N GLU A 895 27.12 10.15 17.62
CA GLU A 895 26.41 10.14 16.33
C GLU A 895 25.55 11.40 16.15
N GLN A 896 24.85 11.81 17.21
CA GLN A 896 24.07 13.05 17.20
C GLN A 896 24.99 14.25 16.95
N ASN A 897 26.11 14.37 17.66
CA ASN A 897 27.04 15.48 17.50
C ASN A 897 27.76 15.45 16.14
N ALA A 898 28.05 14.27 15.59
CA ALA A 898 28.64 14.14 14.25
C ALA A 898 27.73 14.74 13.17
N PHE A 899 26.41 14.52 13.29
CA PHE A 899 25.43 15.16 12.41
C PHE A 899 25.50 16.69 12.45
N TYR A 900 25.68 17.28 13.65
CA TYR A 900 25.78 18.74 13.78
C TYR A 900 27.13 19.31 13.32
N GLY A 901 28.19 18.51 13.42
CA GLY A 901 29.55 18.89 13.04
C GLY A 901 29.89 18.79 11.55
N THR A 902 29.10 18.07 10.76
CA THR A 902 29.32 17.90 9.32
C THR A 902 28.48 18.86 8.47
N SER A 903 28.98 19.22 7.27
CA SER A 903 28.28 20.07 6.29
C SER A 903 27.90 19.32 5.01
N THR A 904 28.38 18.10 4.81
CA THR A 904 28.16 17.31 3.60
C THR A 904 27.77 15.86 3.88
N GLY A 905 28.02 15.33 5.08
CA GLY A 905 27.95 13.89 5.34
C GLY A 905 28.97 13.10 4.52
N VAL A 906 28.78 11.78 4.47
CA VAL A 906 29.65 10.83 3.75
C VAL A 906 28.83 10.01 2.77
N GLU A 907 29.35 9.78 1.56
CA GLU A 907 28.73 8.89 0.58
C GLU A 907 28.83 7.43 1.05
N CYS A 908 27.70 6.70 1.08
CA CYS A 908 27.68 5.29 1.50
C CYS A 908 27.05 4.42 0.42
N ALA A 909 27.83 4.06 -0.60
CA ALA A 909 27.47 2.97 -1.50
C ALA A 909 27.72 1.63 -0.79
N CYS A 910 26.68 0.83 -0.54
CA CYS A 910 26.79 -0.41 0.25
C CYS A 910 25.95 -1.54 -0.36
N LEU A 911 26.26 -1.95 -1.60
CA LEU A 911 25.52 -3.00 -2.32
C LEU A 911 26.19 -4.38 -2.29
N GLY A 912 27.42 -4.49 -1.77
CA GLY A 912 28.17 -5.76 -1.66
C GLY A 912 29.36 -5.70 -0.70
N ALA A 913 29.91 -6.88 -0.35
CA ALA A 913 31.03 -7.03 0.60
C ALA A 913 32.32 -6.29 0.15
N ASP A 914 32.48 -6.07 -1.16
CA ASP A 914 33.65 -5.40 -1.75
C ASP A 914 33.46 -3.89 -1.99
N ASP A 915 32.20 -3.40 -2.04
CA ASP A 915 31.86 -1.98 -2.26
C ASP A 915 31.93 -1.13 -0.98
N CYS A 916 31.99 -1.78 0.18
CA CYS A 916 32.15 -1.13 1.48
C CYS A 916 33.61 -0.72 1.75
N ALA A 917 34.41 -0.42 0.71
CA ALA A 917 35.77 0.03 0.89
C ALA A 917 35.75 1.37 1.62
N ALA A 918 36.40 1.41 2.78
CA ALA A 918 36.52 2.60 3.60
C ALA A 918 37.22 3.72 2.83
N ASP A 919 36.43 4.60 2.21
CA ASP A 919 36.76 6.01 2.24
C ASP A 919 36.99 6.36 3.72
N GLY A 920 37.99 7.16 4.05
CA GLY A 920 38.47 7.38 5.43
C GLY A 920 37.47 8.05 6.41
N ALA A 921 36.17 7.92 6.18
CA ALA A 921 35.06 8.30 7.04
C ALA A 921 35.01 7.47 8.33
N GLY A 922 34.61 8.13 9.42
CA GLY A 922 34.36 7.47 10.69
C GLY A 922 33.06 6.67 10.67
N ASP A 923 33.01 5.59 11.45
CA ASP A 923 31.83 4.72 11.57
C ASP A 923 30.54 5.46 11.99
N ASP A 924 30.68 6.54 12.78
CA ASP A 924 29.58 7.35 13.30
C ASP A 924 29.20 8.54 12.39
N GLU A 925 29.86 8.70 11.25
CA GLU A 925 29.51 9.76 10.29
C GLU A 925 28.12 9.49 9.67
N PRO A 926 27.28 10.53 9.50
CA PRO A 926 25.96 10.39 8.92
C PRO A 926 26.05 10.11 7.43
N CYS A 927 25.22 9.19 6.96
CA CYS A 927 25.16 8.86 5.55
C CYS A 927 24.51 9.97 4.72
N ASN A 928 25.10 10.30 3.56
CA ASN A 928 24.60 11.30 2.62
C ASN A 928 23.89 10.69 1.39
N ASP A 929 23.45 9.44 1.48
CA ASP A 929 22.58 8.83 0.46
C ASP A 929 21.21 9.53 0.47
N THR A 930 20.68 9.84 -0.72
CA THR A 930 19.40 10.53 -0.90
C THR A 930 18.18 9.66 -0.57
N THR A 931 18.36 8.35 -0.45
CA THR A 931 17.28 7.41 -0.07
C THR A 931 17.01 7.36 1.42
N PHE A 932 17.98 7.72 2.26
CA PHE A 932 17.81 7.81 3.71
C PHE A 932 17.71 9.25 4.16
N ARG A 933 16.57 9.57 4.77
CA ARG A 933 16.30 10.91 5.29
C ARG A 933 16.09 10.85 6.78
N GLY A 934 16.62 11.84 7.50
CA GLY A 934 16.43 12.02 8.93
C GLY A 934 15.53 13.22 9.16
N VAL A 935 14.23 12.98 9.16
CA VAL A 935 13.23 14.06 9.17
C VAL A 935 13.21 14.77 10.53
N ALA A 936 13.51 14.06 11.62
CA ALA A 936 13.68 14.69 12.93
C ALA A 936 14.90 15.62 12.94
N GLU A 937 16.02 15.24 12.32
CA GLU A 937 17.18 16.12 12.24
C GLU A 937 16.97 17.33 11.33
N ASP A 938 16.26 17.18 10.20
CA ASP A 938 15.87 18.31 9.37
C ASP A 938 15.08 19.34 10.20
N TRP A 939 14.10 18.85 10.98
CA TRP A 939 13.30 19.68 11.88
C TRP A 939 14.15 20.39 12.94
N MET A 940 15.07 19.67 13.59
CA MET A 940 15.98 20.26 14.56
C MET A 940 16.92 21.31 13.94
N ARG A 941 17.45 21.05 12.74
CA ARG A 941 18.29 22.00 11.99
C ARG A 941 17.52 23.25 11.58
N MET A 942 16.26 23.13 11.17
CA MET A 942 15.41 24.27 10.87
C MET A 942 15.30 25.20 12.08
N MET A 943 15.06 24.65 13.27
CA MET A 943 14.98 25.43 14.51
C MET A 943 16.32 26.09 14.88
N ASN A 944 17.46 25.43 14.62
CA ASN A 944 18.78 26.03 14.82
C ASN A 944 19.07 27.24 13.92
N ARG A 945 18.29 27.40 12.84
CA ARG A 945 18.31 28.57 11.95
C ARG A 945 17.09 29.49 12.13
N GLY A 946 16.30 29.30 13.20
CA GLY A 946 15.15 30.14 13.53
C GLY A 946 13.86 29.80 12.77
N VAL A 947 13.80 28.66 12.09
CA VAL A 947 12.60 28.19 11.37
C VAL A 947 11.87 27.17 12.24
N PHE A 948 10.71 27.55 12.78
CA PHE A 948 9.92 26.70 13.68
C PHE A 948 8.64 26.19 13.01
N LYS A 949 8.65 24.92 12.61
CA LYS A 949 7.51 24.20 12.01
C LYS A 949 6.90 23.21 13.01
N ALA A 950 5.61 22.93 12.90
CA ALA A 950 4.98 21.87 13.68
C ALA A 950 5.48 20.49 13.21
N ALA A 951 6.02 19.71 14.14
CA ALA A 951 6.32 18.30 13.94
C ALA A 951 5.09 17.47 14.33
N VAL A 952 4.45 16.82 13.36
CA VAL A 952 3.28 15.96 13.61
C VAL A 952 3.60 14.49 13.32
N ALA A 953 2.78 13.59 13.85
CA ALA A 953 2.86 12.16 13.58
C ALA A 953 1.46 11.60 13.30
N ASN A 954 1.23 11.10 12.08
CA ASN A 954 -0.08 10.60 11.66
C ASN A 954 -0.02 9.19 11.07
N SER A 955 -1.16 8.51 11.06
CA SER A 955 -1.20 7.09 10.71
C SER A 955 -1.14 6.80 9.21
N ASP A 956 -1.65 7.70 8.38
CA ASP A 956 -1.70 7.50 6.92
C ASP A 956 -2.36 6.15 6.58
N THR A 957 -3.53 5.97 7.22
CA THR A 957 -4.18 4.66 7.34
C THR A 957 -5.04 4.35 6.13
N HIS A 958 -4.67 3.31 5.40
CA HIS A 958 -5.36 2.84 4.20
C HIS A 958 -6.19 1.57 4.40
N GLY A 959 -5.83 0.79 5.43
CA GLY A 959 -6.45 -0.49 5.76
C GLY A 959 -6.89 -0.58 7.21
N LEU A 960 -7.28 -1.80 7.63
CA LEU A 960 -7.74 -2.08 8.99
C LEU A 960 -6.74 -2.89 9.83
N TYR A 961 -5.71 -3.49 9.22
CA TYR A 961 -4.81 -4.42 9.91
C TYR A 961 -3.31 -4.14 9.71
N HIS A 962 -2.85 -3.76 8.51
CA HIS A 962 -1.43 -3.44 8.27
C HIS A 962 -1.10 -1.94 8.44
N ALA A 963 -2.08 -1.08 8.18
CA ALA A 963 -2.04 0.35 8.35
C ALA A 963 -3.13 0.75 9.34
N GLU A 964 -2.92 0.51 10.64
CA GLU A 964 -3.98 0.65 11.65
C GLU A 964 -4.25 2.10 12.05
N ALA A 965 -5.50 2.35 12.44
CA ALA A 965 -5.96 3.65 12.89
C ALA A 965 -5.14 4.20 14.07
N GLY A 966 -4.71 5.46 13.96
CA GLY A 966 -4.02 6.19 15.02
C GLY A 966 -2.67 5.58 15.40
N MET A 967 -1.98 4.96 14.44
CA MET A 967 -0.61 4.46 14.58
C MET A 967 0.31 5.09 13.51
N PRO A 968 1.07 6.15 13.84
CA PRO A 968 1.05 6.95 15.08
C PRO A 968 -0.15 7.90 15.16
N ARG A 969 -0.19 8.69 16.23
CA ARG A 969 -1.14 9.78 16.46
C ARG A 969 -0.47 10.97 17.15
N ASN A 970 -1.21 12.07 17.26
CA ASN A 970 -0.81 13.28 17.96
C ASN A 970 -1.56 13.43 19.30
N PHE A 971 -0.87 13.90 20.32
CA PHE A 971 -1.49 14.47 21.52
C PHE A 971 -1.36 15.99 21.46
N VAL A 972 -2.48 16.68 21.24
CA VAL A 972 -2.53 18.14 21.09
C VAL A 972 -2.88 18.77 22.43
N ALA A 973 -2.03 19.67 22.95
CA ALA A 973 -2.23 20.34 24.23
C ALA A 973 -3.30 21.43 24.11
N TYR A 974 -4.56 21.00 24.12
CA TYR A 974 -5.76 21.81 23.94
C TYR A 974 -6.29 22.44 25.24
N GLY A 975 -5.86 21.93 26.41
CA GLY A 975 -6.35 22.35 27.72
C GLY A 975 -7.64 21.65 28.18
N SER A 976 -8.15 20.71 27.39
CA SER A 976 -9.27 19.80 27.71
C SER A 976 -9.00 18.45 27.05
N ASP A 977 -9.46 17.37 27.68
CA ASP A 977 -9.40 15.97 27.23
C ASP A 977 -10.82 15.39 27.03
N ILE A 978 -11.80 16.28 26.79
CA ILE A 978 -13.21 15.93 26.61
C ILE A 978 -13.60 16.18 25.16
N PRO A 979 -13.80 15.14 24.32
CA PRO A 979 -14.04 15.28 22.88
C PRO A 979 -15.20 16.22 22.53
N ARG A 980 -16.33 16.13 23.25
CA ARG A 980 -17.51 16.98 23.03
C ARG A 980 -17.29 18.49 23.29
N HIS A 981 -16.17 18.88 23.88
CA HIS A 981 -15.80 20.28 24.11
C HIS A 981 -14.77 20.79 23.11
N VAL A 982 -14.24 19.91 22.26
CA VAL A 982 -13.26 20.28 21.24
C VAL A 982 -13.93 21.18 20.21
N ARG A 983 -13.29 22.29 19.91
CA ARG A 983 -13.62 23.18 18.81
C ARG A 983 -12.50 23.06 17.78
N PRO A 984 -12.79 22.64 16.54
CA PRO A 984 -11.83 22.56 15.43
C PRO A 984 -10.83 23.73 15.39
N ASP A 985 -11.31 24.98 15.25
CA ASP A 985 -10.46 26.17 15.15
C ASP A 985 -9.44 26.30 16.29
N ASP A 986 -9.86 26.04 17.53
CA ASP A 986 -8.99 26.19 18.71
C ASP A 986 -7.94 25.06 18.78
N LEU A 987 -8.27 23.87 18.25
CA LEU A 987 -7.36 22.72 18.16
C LEU A 987 -6.36 22.93 17.03
N ASP A 988 -6.82 23.38 15.86
CA ASP A 988 -6.01 23.75 14.71
C ASP A 988 -5.02 24.88 15.06
N GLN A 989 -5.47 25.89 15.82
CA GLN A 989 -4.60 26.93 16.37
C GLN A 989 -3.54 26.34 17.31
N ALA A 990 -3.86 25.34 18.13
CA ALA A 990 -2.89 24.67 18.97
C ALA A 990 -1.83 23.90 18.15
N VAL A 991 -2.23 23.29 17.03
CA VAL A 991 -1.29 22.65 16.09
C VAL A 991 -0.38 23.70 15.45
N ARG A 992 -0.93 24.83 14.98
CA ARG A 992 -0.17 25.96 14.42
C ARG A 992 0.84 26.55 15.43
N GLU A 993 0.46 26.59 16.69
CA GLU A 993 1.33 26.98 17.82
C GLU A 993 2.29 25.87 18.26
N ARG A 994 2.35 24.74 17.55
CA ARG A 994 3.25 23.61 17.79
C ARG A 994 3.04 22.95 19.15
N ARG A 995 1.82 23.00 19.69
CA ARG A 995 1.45 22.38 20.97
C ARG A 995 1.14 20.89 20.81
N VAL A 996 2.06 20.14 20.21
CA VAL A 996 1.84 18.75 19.75
C VAL A 996 2.93 17.80 20.26
N VAL A 997 2.52 16.59 20.67
CA VAL A 997 3.40 15.45 20.94
C VAL A 997 3.01 14.30 20.01
N GLY A 998 3.87 13.95 19.06
CA GLY A 998 3.66 12.80 18.17
C GLY A 998 4.02 11.50 18.89
N SER A 999 3.23 10.45 18.75
CA SER A 999 3.43 9.19 19.46
C SER A 999 2.82 7.98 18.75
N SER A 1000 3.59 6.90 18.68
CA SER A 1000 3.13 5.54 18.38
C SER A 1000 2.94 4.70 19.65
N GLY A 1001 3.22 5.22 20.85
CA GLY A 1001 3.07 4.48 22.09
C GLY A 1001 3.18 5.34 23.35
N PRO A 1002 4.39 5.77 23.75
CA PRO A 1002 4.60 6.51 25.00
C PRO A 1002 3.93 7.89 24.98
N PHE A 1003 3.39 8.33 26.10
CA PHE A 1003 2.94 9.70 26.28
C PHE A 1003 4.01 10.50 27.04
N ILE A 1004 4.40 11.65 26.49
CA ILE A 1004 5.38 12.55 27.10
C ILE A 1004 4.68 13.83 27.55
N ARG A 1005 4.83 14.16 28.83
CA ARG A 1005 4.52 15.49 29.37
C ARG A 1005 5.84 16.20 29.66
N PHE A 1006 6.06 17.30 28.94
CA PHE A 1006 7.29 18.06 29.02
C PHE A 1006 6.99 19.53 29.28
N THR A 1007 7.72 20.12 30.22
CA THR A 1007 7.68 21.57 30.49
C THR A 1007 9.06 22.13 30.77
N VAL A 1008 9.28 23.40 30.43
CA VAL A 1008 10.42 24.21 30.85
C VAL A 1008 9.90 25.40 31.65
N ASN A 1009 10.31 25.56 32.91
CA ASN A 1009 9.77 26.60 33.80
C ASN A 1009 8.22 26.63 33.85
N ASP A 1010 7.59 25.44 33.85
CA ASP A 1010 6.14 25.22 33.81
C ASP A 1010 5.44 25.62 32.49
N GLU A 1011 6.17 26.12 31.50
CA GLU A 1011 5.67 26.33 30.13
C GLU A 1011 5.64 25.01 29.36
N GLY A 1012 4.58 24.75 28.61
CA GLY A 1012 4.39 23.50 27.86
C GLY A 1012 4.96 23.52 26.44
N VAL A 1013 4.86 22.37 25.78
CA VAL A 1013 5.26 22.18 24.36
C VAL A 1013 4.67 23.26 23.45
N GLY A 1014 5.47 23.78 22.51
CA GLY A 1014 5.09 24.88 21.62
C GLY A 1014 5.23 26.29 22.21
N GLY A 1015 5.39 26.40 23.54
CA GLY A 1015 5.54 27.68 24.24
C GLY A 1015 6.95 28.28 24.19
N THR A 1016 7.04 29.52 24.64
CA THR A 1016 8.29 30.28 24.78
C THR A 1016 8.49 30.73 26.22
N VAL A 1017 9.59 30.33 26.82
CA VAL A 1017 10.05 30.77 28.14
C VAL A 1017 10.88 32.03 27.97
N MET A 1018 10.45 33.11 28.63
CA MET A 1018 11.17 34.39 28.64
C MET A 1018 12.27 34.40 29.72
N SER A 1019 13.35 35.13 29.42
CA SER A 1019 14.55 35.42 30.24
C SER A 1019 14.41 35.12 31.74
N PRO A 1020 14.93 33.98 32.22
CA PRO A 1020 15.07 33.71 33.64
C PRO A 1020 16.09 34.67 34.27
N PRO A 1021 15.83 35.28 35.44
CA PRO A 1021 16.74 36.24 36.07
C PRO A 1021 18.15 35.72 36.37
N ASP A 1022 18.32 34.41 36.50
CA ASP A 1022 19.58 33.72 36.79
C ASP A 1022 20.13 32.91 35.61
N GLY A 1023 19.49 32.98 34.43
CA GLY A 1023 19.87 32.22 33.23
C GLY A 1023 19.65 30.70 33.34
N ARG A 1024 19.00 30.24 34.42
CA ARG A 1024 18.70 28.83 34.68
C ARG A 1024 17.28 28.50 34.25
N VAL A 1025 17.11 27.35 33.62
CA VAL A 1025 15.79 26.78 33.31
C VAL A 1025 15.62 25.43 33.96
N THR A 1026 14.44 25.16 34.48
CA THR A 1026 14.08 23.86 35.08
C THR A 1026 13.26 23.06 34.09
N LEU A 1027 13.79 21.91 33.69
CA LEU A 1027 13.10 20.94 32.86
C LEU A 1027 12.33 19.97 33.76
N LYS A 1028 11.11 19.61 33.35
CA LYS A 1028 10.30 18.55 33.98
C LYS A 1028 9.79 17.62 32.90
N ILE A 1029 10.07 16.32 33.07
CA ILE A 1029 9.76 15.29 32.08
C ILE A 1029 9.04 14.15 32.79
N GLU A 1030 7.84 13.83 32.31
CA GLU A 1030 7.09 12.64 32.68
C GLU A 1030 6.83 11.81 31.44
N VAL A 1031 7.23 10.53 31.48
CA VAL A 1031 6.98 9.56 30.40
C VAL A 1031 6.11 8.44 30.95
N GLN A 1032 4.97 8.22 30.28
CA GLN A 1032 3.98 7.23 30.67
C GLN A 1032 3.68 6.25 29.54
N SER A 1033 3.42 4.99 29.90
CA SER A 1033 2.94 3.95 28.99
C SER A 1033 2.13 2.90 29.74
N PRO A 1034 1.16 2.22 29.11
CA PRO A 1034 0.58 0.99 29.64
C PRO A 1034 1.65 -0.10 29.84
N THR A 1035 1.39 -1.05 30.74
CA THR A 1035 2.40 -2.06 31.14
C THR A 1035 2.58 -3.22 30.15
N TRP A 1036 1.92 -3.18 28.98
CA TRP A 1036 1.94 -4.27 28.00
C TRP A 1036 2.98 -4.10 26.89
N PHE A 1037 3.60 -2.91 26.79
CA PHE A 1037 4.82 -2.67 26.02
C PHE A 1037 5.86 -1.96 26.88
N ASP A 1038 7.11 -1.98 26.45
CA ASP A 1038 8.22 -1.40 27.21
C ASP A 1038 8.67 -0.07 26.61
N VAL A 1039 9.11 0.84 27.47
CA VAL A 1039 9.90 2.04 27.14
C VAL A 1039 11.22 1.87 27.87
N ASP A 1040 12.34 1.98 27.17
CA ASP A 1040 13.66 1.73 27.73
C ASP A 1040 14.68 2.84 27.44
N ARG A 1041 14.26 3.90 26.74
CA ARG A 1041 15.08 5.08 26.47
C ARG A 1041 14.27 6.37 26.46
N VAL A 1042 14.81 7.43 27.07
CA VAL A 1042 14.30 8.80 26.98
C VAL A 1042 15.46 9.76 26.74
N GLN A 1043 15.37 10.59 25.71
CA GLN A 1043 16.41 11.52 25.28
C GLN A 1043 15.93 12.96 25.34
N VAL A 1044 16.78 13.84 25.85
CA VAL A 1044 16.54 15.28 25.94
C VAL A 1044 17.50 15.99 25.01
N PHE A 1045 16.96 16.75 24.06
CA PHE A 1045 17.72 17.51 23.09
C PHE A 1045 17.74 18.99 23.47
N ARG A 1046 18.88 19.64 23.25
CA ARG A 1046 19.06 21.10 23.39
C ARG A 1046 19.77 21.60 22.14
N ASN A 1047 19.10 22.44 21.33
CA ASN A 1047 19.66 22.96 20.08
C ASN A 1047 20.20 21.85 19.15
N GLY A 1048 19.54 20.69 19.15
CA GLY A 1048 19.91 19.52 18.35
C GLY A 1048 20.91 18.59 19.02
N GLU A 1049 21.70 19.08 19.97
CA GLU A 1049 22.65 18.27 20.75
C GLU A 1049 21.92 17.41 21.79
N LEU A 1050 22.42 16.21 22.05
CA LEU A 1050 21.88 15.33 23.10
C LEU A 1050 22.35 15.82 24.47
N LEU A 1051 21.46 16.45 25.23
CA LEU A 1051 21.76 16.98 26.57
C LEU A 1051 21.82 15.88 27.64
N LYS A 1052 20.87 14.94 27.61
CA LYS A 1052 20.78 13.85 28.58
C LYS A 1052 20.04 12.66 27.98
N SER A 1053 20.50 11.44 28.28
CA SER A 1053 19.80 10.18 28.01
C SER A 1053 19.49 9.48 29.32
N PHE A 1054 18.29 8.91 29.42
CA PHE A 1054 17.88 7.99 30.48
C PHE A 1054 17.64 6.62 29.84
N ASP A 1055 18.45 5.64 30.22
CA ASP A 1055 18.40 4.29 29.67
C ASP A 1055 17.80 3.29 30.68
N ALA A 1056 17.59 2.05 30.22
CA ALA A 1056 17.21 0.93 31.06
C ALA A 1056 18.14 0.77 32.28
N CYS A 1057 17.56 0.49 33.44
CA CYS A 1057 18.33 0.28 34.66
C CYS A 1057 19.29 -0.91 34.56
N THR A 1058 20.57 -0.68 34.87
CA THR A 1058 21.58 -1.74 35.05
C THR A 1058 21.75 -2.13 36.53
N GLU A 1059 21.38 -1.24 37.47
CA GLU A 1059 21.38 -1.46 38.93
C GLU A 1059 20.11 -0.81 39.56
N GLU A 1060 19.62 -1.36 40.68
CA GLU A 1060 18.41 -0.83 41.37
C GLU A 1060 18.65 0.55 42.01
N GLY A 1061 17.72 1.50 41.78
CA GLY A 1061 17.65 2.77 42.52
C GLY A 1061 18.32 4.00 41.89
N GLY A 1062 18.74 3.94 40.62
CA GLY A 1062 19.24 5.09 39.84
C GLY A 1062 18.16 5.91 39.13
N GLU A 1063 18.54 7.06 38.54
CA GLU A 1063 17.72 7.79 37.55
C GLU A 1063 17.74 7.02 36.21
N CYS A 1064 17.02 5.91 36.14
CA CYS A 1064 16.96 5.01 34.99
C CYS A 1064 15.54 4.46 34.80
N ILE A 1065 15.30 3.77 33.68
CA ILE A 1065 13.98 3.23 33.34
C ILE A 1065 13.93 1.74 33.71
N GLU A 1066 13.05 1.36 34.64
CA GLU A 1066 12.93 -0.03 35.10
C GLU A 1066 12.41 -0.95 34.00
N GLN A 1067 13.04 -2.12 33.86
CA GLN A 1067 12.67 -3.17 32.92
C GLN A 1067 12.41 -4.50 33.65
N PRO A 1068 11.41 -5.30 33.25
CA PRO A 1068 10.40 -4.96 32.25
C PRO A 1068 9.42 -3.89 32.75
N ASN A 1069 8.62 -3.31 31.87
CA ASN A 1069 7.66 -2.29 32.25
C ASN A 1069 6.53 -2.88 33.11
N ILE A 1070 6.56 -2.56 34.41
CA ILE A 1070 5.56 -3.01 35.39
C ILE A 1070 4.72 -1.86 35.97
N LYS A 1071 4.96 -0.61 35.56
CA LYS A 1071 4.33 0.58 36.13
C LYS A 1071 4.07 1.64 35.07
N VAL A 1072 2.94 2.33 35.16
CA VAL A 1072 2.52 3.30 34.14
C VAL A 1072 3.51 4.45 33.95
N MET A 1073 4.07 4.97 35.05
CA MET A 1073 5.07 6.03 35.01
C MET A 1073 6.46 5.43 34.79
N ASN A 1074 6.96 5.50 33.56
CA ASN A 1074 8.28 4.98 33.19
C ASN A 1074 9.40 5.88 33.72
N LEU A 1075 9.22 7.20 33.60
CA LEU A 1075 10.19 8.21 34.02
C LEU A 1075 9.46 9.44 34.58
N ASN A 1076 9.92 9.96 35.72
CA ASN A 1076 9.51 11.25 36.27
C ASN A 1076 10.74 11.95 36.85
N VAL A 1077 11.24 12.96 36.14
CA VAL A 1077 12.49 13.64 36.48
C VAL A 1077 12.34 15.15 36.35
N SER A 1078 13.10 15.87 37.17
CA SER A 1078 13.27 17.30 37.04
C SER A 1078 14.71 17.68 37.33
N PHE A 1079 15.29 18.50 36.46
CA PHE A 1079 16.65 18.98 36.60
C PHE A 1079 16.79 20.36 35.95
N ASP A 1080 17.83 21.09 36.34
CA ASP A 1080 18.12 22.41 35.81
C ASP A 1080 19.16 22.33 34.68
N ASP A 1081 19.03 23.21 33.70
CA ASP A 1081 20.05 23.50 32.68
C ASP A 1081 20.36 25.00 32.64
N GLU A 1082 21.58 25.34 32.22
CA GLU A 1082 22.04 26.71 31.99
C GLU A 1082 22.54 26.81 30.55
N PRO A 1083 21.65 27.08 29.57
CA PRO A 1083 22.02 26.98 28.15
C PRO A 1083 23.03 28.05 27.70
N GLY A 1084 23.17 29.14 28.46
CA GLY A 1084 24.15 30.22 28.22
C GLY A 1084 23.87 31.09 27.00
N ARG A 1085 22.93 30.69 26.14
CA ARG A 1085 22.37 31.39 24.99
C ARG A 1085 20.93 30.94 24.80
N ASP A 1086 20.22 31.56 23.87
CA ASP A 1086 18.90 31.11 23.46
C ASP A 1086 18.94 29.65 23.03
N ALA A 1087 17.90 28.93 23.44
CA ALA A 1087 17.85 27.49 23.25
C ALA A 1087 16.43 27.02 23.00
N TRP A 1088 16.31 25.88 22.35
CA TRP A 1088 15.08 25.11 22.31
C TRP A 1088 15.34 23.72 22.88
N TYR A 1089 14.31 23.14 23.51
CA TYR A 1089 14.37 21.81 24.09
C TYR A 1089 13.28 20.92 23.52
N ALA A 1090 13.60 19.66 23.24
CA ALA A 1090 12.65 18.62 22.83
C ALA A 1090 12.99 17.30 23.53
N VAL A 1091 11.99 16.42 23.67
CA VAL A 1091 12.14 15.12 24.32
C VAL A 1091 11.66 14.01 23.38
N SER A 1092 12.44 12.94 23.29
CA SER A 1092 12.07 11.68 22.63
C SER A 1092 12.00 10.55 23.64
N ALA A 1093 11.09 9.59 23.45
CA ALA A 1093 10.99 8.38 24.26
C ALA A 1093 10.76 7.16 23.35
N ALA A 1094 11.46 6.06 23.61
CA ALA A 1094 11.39 4.86 22.78
C ALA A 1094 11.48 3.55 23.59
N GLY A 1095 10.93 2.49 23.02
CA GLY A 1095 11.09 1.10 23.46
C GLY A 1095 11.86 0.29 22.43
N LEU A 1096 13.16 0.09 22.66
CA LEU A 1096 14.09 -0.41 21.64
C LEU A 1096 14.38 -1.90 21.75
N ARG A 1097 14.39 -2.45 22.98
CA ARG A 1097 14.89 -3.82 23.26
C ARG A 1097 13.92 -4.67 24.10
N GLY A 1098 12.71 -4.16 24.34
CA GLY A 1098 11.67 -4.82 25.15
C GLY A 1098 10.45 -5.24 24.33
N ARG A 1099 9.34 -5.51 25.02
CA ARG A 1099 8.06 -5.81 24.38
C ARG A 1099 7.62 -4.62 23.51
N HIS A 1100 7.39 -4.89 22.24
CA HIS A 1100 6.92 -3.91 21.25
C HIS A 1100 5.38 -3.89 21.17
N LEU A 1101 4.82 -3.20 20.18
CA LEU A 1101 3.37 -2.99 20.09
C LEU A 1101 2.56 -4.19 19.54
N ALA A 1102 3.22 -5.13 18.86
CA ALA A 1102 2.60 -6.39 18.46
C ALA A 1102 2.30 -7.28 19.68
N PRO A 1103 1.19 -8.04 19.66
CA PRO A 1103 0.22 -8.26 18.57
C PRO A 1103 -0.98 -7.30 18.59
N VAL A 1104 -0.98 -6.27 19.45
CA VAL A 1104 -2.08 -5.29 19.49
C VAL A 1104 -2.10 -4.48 18.19
N TYR A 1105 -0.92 -4.16 17.67
CA TYR A 1105 -0.70 -3.63 16.33
C TYR A 1105 0.18 -4.61 15.55
N SER A 1106 -0.18 -4.92 14.31
CA SER A 1106 0.47 -5.95 13.52
C SER A 1106 1.96 -5.67 13.32
N SER A 1107 2.76 -6.74 13.37
CA SER A 1107 4.18 -6.73 12.99
C SER A 1107 4.39 -6.69 11.48
N LEU A 1108 3.32 -6.86 10.69
CA LEU A 1108 3.42 -6.86 9.25
C LEU A 1108 3.81 -5.47 8.76
N PRO A 1109 4.90 -5.36 7.99
CA PRO A 1109 5.38 -4.09 7.50
C PRO A 1109 4.41 -3.53 6.45
N LEU A 1110 4.34 -2.21 6.36
CA LEU A 1110 3.98 -1.53 5.13
C LEU A 1110 5.14 -1.74 4.16
N ALA A 1111 5.17 -2.87 3.46
CA ALA A 1111 6.08 -3.03 2.33
C ALA A 1111 5.61 -2.10 1.20
N ARG A 1112 5.91 -0.80 1.31
CA ARG A 1112 5.84 0.14 0.21
C ARG A 1112 6.96 -0.27 -0.74
N LEU A 1113 6.65 -1.02 -1.82
CA LEU A 1113 7.44 -0.85 -3.03
C LEU A 1113 7.16 0.58 -3.49
N GLY A 1114 7.92 1.52 -2.96
CA GLY A 1114 7.84 2.91 -3.38
C GLY A 1114 8.19 2.99 -4.86
N PHE A 1115 7.68 4.03 -5.53
CA PHE A 1115 8.13 4.41 -6.86
C PHE A 1115 9.67 4.40 -6.96
N ASN A 1116 10.37 4.78 -5.88
CA ASN A 1116 11.83 4.79 -5.77
C ASN A 1116 12.51 3.40 -5.89
N GLU A 1117 11.94 2.33 -5.31
CA GLU A 1117 12.52 0.98 -5.40
C GLU A 1117 12.29 0.36 -6.78
N THR A 1118 11.14 0.66 -7.37
CA THR A 1118 10.81 0.34 -8.77
C THR A 1118 11.75 1.09 -9.73
N PHE A 1119 11.99 2.37 -9.46
CA PHE A 1119 12.88 3.23 -10.22
C PHE A 1119 14.35 2.79 -10.11
N ALA A 1120 14.83 2.41 -8.92
CA ALA A 1120 16.17 1.86 -8.70
C ALA A 1120 16.40 0.54 -9.46
N GLY A 1121 15.39 -0.34 -9.50
CA GLY A 1121 15.42 -1.53 -10.36
C GLY A 1121 15.54 -1.17 -11.83
N LEU A 1122 14.82 -0.13 -12.26
CA LEU A 1122 14.82 0.36 -13.63
C LEU A 1122 16.14 1.01 -14.04
N THR A 1123 16.82 1.76 -13.15
CA THR A 1123 18.17 2.29 -13.41
C THR A 1123 19.22 1.17 -13.47
N GLY A 1124 19.04 0.10 -12.71
CA GLY A 1124 19.87 -1.11 -12.78
C GLY A 1124 19.77 -1.84 -14.12
N ILE A 1125 18.57 -1.87 -14.75
CA ILE A 1125 18.39 -2.39 -16.11
C ILE A 1125 19.24 -1.62 -17.12
N LEU A 1126 19.36 -0.29 -16.94
CA LEU A 1126 20.07 0.61 -17.86
C LEU A 1126 21.60 0.59 -17.73
N GLY A 1127 22.16 -0.29 -16.89
CA GLY A 1127 23.61 -0.37 -16.68
C GLY A 1127 24.20 0.86 -15.96
N LEU A 1128 23.36 1.63 -15.27
CA LEU A 1128 23.76 2.68 -14.33
C LEU A 1128 24.04 2.02 -12.97
N GLU A 1129 25.02 1.11 -12.93
CA GLU A 1129 25.34 0.31 -11.75
C GLU A 1129 25.72 1.20 -10.56
N GLY A 1130 25.07 0.96 -9.42
CA GLY A 1130 25.12 1.82 -8.22
C GLY A 1130 23.72 2.15 -7.69
N GLY A 1131 22.90 1.13 -7.39
CA GLY A 1131 21.62 1.35 -6.72
C GLY A 1131 21.80 1.95 -5.31
N PRO A 1132 20.79 2.65 -4.78
CA PRO A 1132 20.89 3.21 -3.43
C PRO A 1132 21.02 2.11 -2.37
N ALA A 1133 21.62 2.43 -1.22
CA ALA A 1133 21.68 1.51 -0.08
C ALA A 1133 20.25 1.11 0.36
N ARG A 1134 20.09 -0.12 0.89
CA ARG A 1134 18.76 -0.63 1.30
C ARG A 1134 18.48 -0.33 2.75
N GLY A 1135 17.24 0.09 3.03
CA GLY A 1135 16.76 0.41 4.37
C GLY A 1135 16.10 -0.77 5.06
N PRO A 1136 15.99 -0.76 6.40
CA PRO A 1136 15.13 -1.68 7.12
C PRO A 1136 13.65 -1.29 6.95
N SER A 1137 13.04 -1.64 5.82
CA SER A 1137 11.59 -1.42 5.56
C SER A 1137 10.69 -2.49 6.20
N VAL A 1138 11.28 -3.50 6.85
CA VAL A 1138 10.57 -4.62 7.49
C VAL A 1138 10.96 -4.70 8.96
N HIS A 1139 10.08 -4.26 9.84
CA HIS A 1139 10.28 -4.32 11.30
C HIS A 1139 8.93 -4.32 12.04
N PRO A 1140 8.85 -4.87 13.26
CA PRO A 1140 7.69 -4.69 14.11
C PRO A 1140 7.56 -3.23 14.53
N MET A 1141 6.33 -2.77 14.82
CA MET A 1141 6.12 -1.40 15.27
C MET A 1141 6.67 -1.20 16.69
N MET A 1142 7.64 -0.31 16.83
CA MET A 1142 8.24 0.04 18.12
C MET A 1142 7.49 1.19 18.79
N PRO A 1143 7.39 1.20 20.14
CA PRO A 1143 6.93 2.37 20.87
C PRO A 1143 7.92 3.52 20.66
N TRP A 1144 7.44 4.65 20.15
CA TRP A 1144 8.22 5.87 19.97
C TRP A 1144 7.34 7.11 20.17
N ALA A 1145 7.90 8.18 20.69
CA ALA A 1145 7.22 9.46 20.82
C ALA A 1145 8.22 10.62 20.82
N MET A 1146 7.79 11.78 20.34
CA MET A 1146 8.58 13.01 20.34
C MET A 1146 7.72 14.24 20.59
N THR A 1147 8.22 15.16 21.41
CA THR A 1147 7.56 16.44 21.68
C THR A 1147 7.98 17.49 20.66
N ASN A 1148 7.08 18.40 20.29
CA ASN A 1148 7.50 19.69 19.73
C ASN A 1148 8.34 20.47 20.74
N ALA A 1149 9.14 21.41 20.24
CA ALA A 1149 10.11 22.11 21.05
C ALA A 1149 9.48 23.18 21.95
N ILE A 1150 10.14 23.45 23.08
CA ILE A 1150 9.90 24.62 23.94
C ILE A 1150 11.07 25.57 23.75
N GLN A 1151 10.78 26.82 23.40
CA GLN A 1151 11.79 27.85 23.18
C GLN A 1151 12.16 28.53 24.49
N VAL A 1152 13.42 28.94 24.61
CA VAL A 1152 13.96 29.75 25.71
C VAL A 1152 14.67 30.95 25.09
N ASP A 1153 14.06 32.12 25.24
CA ASP A 1153 14.64 33.41 24.89
C ASP A 1153 15.31 33.97 26.15
N LEU A 1154 16.62 33.74 26.29
CA LEU A 1154 17.37 34.14 27.48
C LEU A 1154 17.59 35.65 27.54
N ALA A 1155 17.76 36.31 26.41
CA ALA A 1155 18.05 37.75 26.35
C ALA A 1155 16.79 38.62 26.42
N GLY A 1156 15.61 38.03 26.15
CA GLY A 1156 14.32 38.71 26.14
C GLY A 1156 14.16 39.67 24.95
N ASP A 1157 14.96 39.50 23.90
CA ASP A 1157 14.96 40.30 22.67
C ASP A 1157 14.54 39.51 21.43
N GLY A 1158 13.93 38.33 21.63
CA GLY A 1158 13.52 37.40 20.60
C GLY A 1158 14.57 36.31 20.40
N PHE A 1159 14.12 35.15 19.90
CA PHE A 1159 14.99 33.98 19.75
C PHE A 1159 16.18 34.25 18.79
N ASP A 1160 17.40 34.20 19.31
CA ASP A 1160 18.66 34.25 18.54
C ASP A 1160 19.11 32.83 18.13
N PRO A 1161 19.00 32.45 16.84
CA PRO A 1161 19.26 31.08 16.44
C PRO A 1161 20.74 30.66 16.57
N PRO A 1162 21.02 29.46 17.09
CA PRO A 1162 22.39 29.03 17.41
C PRO A 1162 23.31 28.86 16.18
N GLU A 1163 22.74 28.71 14.98
CA GLU A 1163 23.49 28.55 13.73
C GLU A 1163 23.35 29.76 12.78
N GLY A 1164 22.86 30.89 13.29
CA GLY A 1164 22.71 32.13 12.55
C GLY A 1164 21.39 32.24 11.79
N ALA A 1165 21.37 33.16 10.82
CA ALA A 1165 20.13 33.56 10.16
C ALA A 1165 19.42 32.40 9.42
N PRO A 1166 18.08 32.50 9.24
CA PRO A 1166 17.32 31.56 8.43
C PRO A 1166 17.92 31.38 7.03
N PRO A 1167 17.78 30.20 6.40
CA PRO A 1167 18.22 30.01 5.02
C PRO A 1167 17.43 30.91 4.05
N ASP A 1168 17.99 31.17 2.87
CA ASP A 1168 17.41 32.11 1.90
C ASP A 1168 15.96 31.78 1.55
N TRP A 1169 15.61 30.51 1.38
CA TRP A 1169 14.24 30.09 1.07
C TRP A 1169 13.23 30.36 2.19
N ALA A 1170 13.68 30.48 3.44
CA ALA A 1170 12.81 30.81 4.58
C ALA A 1170 12.65 32.33 4.76
N GLN A 1171 13.54 33.11 4.15
CA GLN A 1171 13.49 34.58 4.15
C GLN A 1171 12.69 35.13 2.96
N ARG A 1172 12.65 34.40 1.85
CA ARG A 1172 11.74 34.64 0.71
C ARG A 1172 10.31 34.36 1.15
#